data_AF-A0A1C7HUU3-F1
#
_entry.id   AF-A0A1C7HUU3-F1
#
_cell.length_a   1.000
_cell.length_b   1.000
_cell.length_c   1.000
_cell.angle_alpha   90.00
_cell.angle_beta   90.00
_cell.angle_gamma   90.00
#
_symmetry.space_group_name_H-M   'P 1'
#
loop_
_entity.id
_entity.type
_entity.pdbx_description
1 polymer ?
#
loop_
_entity_poly.entity_id
_entity_poly.type
_entity_poly.pdbx_seq_one_letter_code
_entity_poly.pdbx_strand_id
1 'polypeptide(L)'
;MSAKYKVSVIIPIYNVAEYLEECLESMVRQTIDSLEVIMVDDGSTDISGVIAQEYAKNYDNFFYYLKENGGLGNARNYGIQFVHGDYIIFLDSDDIVPDGAYEAMYKKAVETGNDMVVGDVQRFNSRKKYNSGLHRKAFRDAYDKTTILETPQLIYDTTSWNKLIKFSFWKEHDFKFPEKILYEDIPVTMPLHFYANAVSVLNEIVYLWRERDGANKSITQNRTEMKNFTDRVKIMHMVDDFYNAHVSDDHALYMKDYKWMSVDLKLYIQEMLTADDEFIDYAMDVIREYMKDFRKDSFQDLQAIDRMKYHLIETGNKKRLLELLAYEKGAYRTLKIKRKKVNGEMHYIGDFPFHDFPEEYYDMTKELRLYPETRSLQQVYWNDNKLIVKGYSFIQRLTCSSKHAQQLKANLLNVATKESVSVPLTVCKANGVRGRHGLKVDKSNRKARYYNYKWSGFEIEIDFSRPEIQKIANGILKVELQYDREGIHTSFYAGGPVSGNDARPKYLNVKDTKVLPYYNLGYDLCLNCESLDVKVQQLTVTDHELIVKTQLSKETLICKSDDAVNELKVKQENDMQSAVLDLNAFHADHGVIMAKGGKALSSNDLRLSRYAFTTDQLIRVYSDDAGYMNLAGEPHRSVLTRLYWAEEQIGMEVETRLSNADKLKTAYFELKGESSTLTMPPVTGKINVQGSSVTAAAIIPICDDAFTKNMVADKWKTYIIYEFEDGSVQKHTIAADAVAQLSRKPYKDYYYSVYPNMNLDMIVKVTRKWKWYESNKLRRKFVELFIYPMLRMLPVRKKRIVFEGWWGQKFHCNPKAFYKYMDKEHPDYTCIWSLVDERTPIEGNGIRVRRKSLRYHYYMATSKYFVNNVNFMESFKKRKKQVEVQTMHGTPLKTLGLDVPGELPTEEARQKFIKKCSRWDYLVVQSSKAESITSSCYAFKKEFLKTGYPRNDVLFAKNNEKDITDIKKKLGISPEKKVIMYAPTWRVRNQFNMKIDIQELKKQIQDDYVLMLRIHPFAVKGLKEDLLDEFVINVSNYPSVEELYLASDIVITDYSSVMFDYAILNRPMLFFTYDLEDYRDTLRGFNFDFVAEAPGPLLKTSDEVIQSIVNIDKVAQEHDEALQKFRKKFCEYEKGTASEQIFQRVMQNQ
;
A
#
# COMPACT_ATOMS: atom_id res chain seq x y z
N MET A 1 -2.62 -34.69 30.57
CA MET A 1 -3.88 -33.93 30.35
C MET A 1 -3.85 -33.48 28.89
N SER A 2 -4.91 -33.70 28.11
CA SER A 2 -4.98 -33.14 26.75
C SER A 2 -5.03 -31.62 26.85
N ALA A 3 -4.32 -30.89 25.99
CA ALA A 3 -4.41 -29.44 25.96
C ALA A 3 -5.85 -28.99 25.67
N LYS A 4 -6.23 -27.85 26.25
CA LYS A 4 -7.57 -27.27 26.09
C LYS A 4 -7.71 -26.52 24.77
N TYR A 5 -6.60 -25.96 24.27
CA TYR A 5 -6.52 -25.21 23.02
C TYR A 5 -5.45 -25.77 22.08
N LYS A 6 -5.57 -25.50 20.78
CA LYS A 6 -4.53 -25.86 19.80
C LYS A 6 -3.34 -24.90 19.88
N VAL A 7 -3.62 -23.61 19.94
CA VAL A 7 -2.61 -22.54 19.95
C VAL A 7 -2.95 -21.50 21.03
N SER A 8 -1.98 -21.11 21.83
CA SER A 8 -2.05 -19.96 22.75
C SER A 8 -1.21 -18.80 22.23
N VAL A 9 -1.85 -17.65 22.01
CA VAL A 9 -1.22 -16.40 21.56
C VAL A 9 -0.96 -15.53 22.78
N ILE A 10 0.27 -15.08 22.97
CA ILE A 10 0.65 -14.19 24.07
C ILE A 10 0.90 -12.78 23.51
N ILE A 11 0.10 -11.81 23.97
CA ILE A 11 0.13 -10.42 23.50
C ILE A 11 0.54 -9.50 24.66
N PRO A 12 1.79 -9.01 24.71
CA PRO A 12 2.18 -7.98 25.66
C PRO A 12 1.68 -6.58 25.22
N ILE A 13 1.06 -5.86 26.14
CA ILE A 13 0.37 -4.58 25.90
C ILE A 13 0.98 -3.51 26.81
N TYR A 14 1.45 -2.41 26.21
CA TYR A 14 1.88 -1.22 26.95
C TYR A 14 1.76 0.03 26.10
N ASN A 15 0.85 0.94 26.47
CA ASN A 15 0.68 2.26 25.83
C ASN A 15 0.60 2.21 24.29
N VAL A 16 -0.32 1.39 23.78
CA VAL A 16 -0.43 1.02 22.36
C VAL A 16 -1.86 1.14 21.82
N ALA A 17 -2.69 1.98 22.45
CA ALA A 17 -4.11 2.13 22.13
C ALA A 17 -4.39 2.40 20.64
N GLU A 18 -3.51 3.16 19.97
CA GLU A 18 -3.63 3.48 18.54
C GLU A 18 -3.66 2.24 17.63
N TYR A 19 -3.01 1.14 18.03
CA TYR A 19 -2.81 -0.03 17.17
C TYR A 19 -3.46 -1.32 17.71
N LEU A 20 -3.78 -1.36 19.01
CA LEU A 20 -4.21 -2.56 19.71
C LEU A 20 -5.47 -3.19 19.11
N GLU A 21 -6.48 -2.39 18.76
CA GLU A 21 -7.73 -2.89 18.19
C GLU A 21 -7.49 -3.61 16.85
N GLU A 22 -6.61 -3.08 15.98
CA GLU A 22 -6.26 -3.74 14.71
C GLU A 22 -5.51 -5.07 14.94
N CYS A 23 -4.68 -5.13 15.99
CA CYS A 23 -3.98 -6.33 16.42
C CYS A 23 -4.95 -7.40 16.92
N LEU A 24 -5.83 -7.07 17.88
CA LEU A 24 -6.80 -8.00 18.46
C LEU A 24 -7.84 -8.47 17.45
N GLU A 25 -8.30 -7.59 16.55
CA GLU A 25 -9.19 -7.97 15.47
C GLU A 25 -8.54 -8.99 14.50
N SER A 26 -7.23 -8.93 14.33
CA SER A 26 -6.51 -9.94 13.54
C SER A 26 -6.52 -11.33 14.18
N MET A 27 -6.70 -11.41 15.50
CA MET A 27 -6.90 -12.66 16.23
C MET A 27 -8.33 -13.17 16.08
N VAL A 28 -9.32 -12.28 16.14
CA VAL A 28 -10.73 -12.62 15.91
C VAL A 28 -10.94 -13.22 14.51
N ARG A 29 -10.27 -12.68 13.49
CA ARG A 29 -10.37 -13.18 12.10
C ARG A 29 -9.57 -14.45 11.80
N GLN A 30 -8.83 -15.01 12.76
CA GLN A 30 -8.12 -16.27 12.51
C GLN A 30 -9.10 -17.41 12.27
N THR A 31 -8.79 -18.27 11.30
CA THR A 31 -9.65 -19.39 10.88
C THR A 31 -9.43 -20.67 11.69
N ILE A 32 -8.48 -20.67 12.63
CA ILE A 32 -8.22 -21.82 13.50
C ILE A 32 -9.34 -21.96 14.55
N ASP A 33 -9.91 -23.16 14.63
CA ASP A 33 -11.09 -23.51 15.44
C ASP A 33 -10.86 -23.53 16.96
N SER A 34 -9.61 -23.45 17.44
CA SER A 34 -9.28 -23.54 18.87
C SER A 34 -8.06 -22.69 19.23
N LEU A 35 -8.27 -21.37 19.30
CA LEU A 35 -7.27 -20.35 19.65
C LEU A 35 -7.52 -19.81 21.06
N GLU A 36 -6.47 -19.67 21.87
CA GLU A 36 -6.47 -18.94 23.14
C GLU A 36 -5.67 -17.64 22.97
N VAL A 37 -6.18 -16.50 23.44
CA VAL A 37 -5.51 -15.19 23.36
C VAL A 37 -5.27 -14.65 24.76
N ILE A 38 -4.00 -14.55 25.16
CA ILE A 38 -3.54 -14.11 26.48
C ILE A 38 -3.00 -12.68 26.34
N MET A 39 -3.80 -11.70 26.78
CA MET A 39 -3.46 -10.28 26.75
C MET A 39 -2.85 -9.86 28.08
N VAL A 40 -1.57 -9.52 28.08
CA VAL A 40 -0.83 -9.09 29.28
C VAL A 40 -0.58 -7.58 29.22
N ASP A 41 -1.34 -6.83 30.01
CA ASP A 41 -1.17 -5.38 30.17
C ASP A 41 -0.08 -5.09 31.20
N ASP A 42 1.05 -4.56 30.72
CA ASP A 42 2.25 -4.24 31.47
C ASP A 42 2.17 -2.85 32.13
N GLY A 43 1.01 -2.54 32.71
CA GLY A 43 0.75 -1.29 33.43
C GLY A 43 0.53 -0.09 32.51
N SER A 44 -0.27 -0.25 31.45
CA SER A 44 -0.61 0.84 30.53
C SER A 44 -1.28 2.01 31.27
N THR A 45 -0.92 3.23 30.86
CA THR A 45 -1.47 4.50 31.35
C THR A 45 -2.45 5.15 30.37
N ASP A 46 -2.54 4.61 29.15
CA ASP A 46 -3.52 5.01 28.14
C ASP A 46 -4.76 4.08 28.16
N ILE A 47 -5.61 4.15 27.13
CA ILE A 47 -6.82 3.32 27.04
C ILE A 47 -6.57 1.87 26.59
N SER A 48 -5.32 1.41 26.47
CA SER A 48 -4.99 0.05 25.99
C SER A 48 -5.63 -1.03 26.87
N GLY A 49 -5.57 -0.85 28.20
CA GLY A 49 -6.19 -1.79 29.14
C GLY A 49 -7.71 -1.88 28.98
N VAL A 50 -8.37 -0.76 28.67
CA VAL A 50 -9.82 -0.71 28.42
C VAL A 50 -10.18 -1.51 27.17
N ILE A 51 -9.43 -1.31 26.08
CA ILE A 51 -9.62 -2.06 24.82
C ILE A 51 -9.47 -3.56 25.06
N ALA A 52 -8.39 -3.99 25.73
CA ALA A 52 -8.15 -5.41 25.98
C ALA A 52 -9.24 -6.04 26.88
N GLN A 53 -9.73 -5.32 27.89
CA GLN A 53 -10.85 -5.77 28.73
C GLN A 53 -12.15 -5.91 27.94
N GLU A 54 -12.41 -5.04 26.96
CA GLU A 54 -13.58 -5.13 26.09
C GLU A 54 -13.54 -6.40 25.22
N TYR A 55 -12.39 -6.72 24.64
CA TYR A 55 -12.21 -7.97 23.88
C TYR A 55 -12.38 -9.21 24.79
N ALA A 56 -11.82 -9.20 26.00
CA ALA A 56 -11.99 -10.30 26.95
C ALA A 56 -13.46 -10.49 27.41
N LYS A 57 -14.29 -9.44 27.36
CA LYS A 57 -15.73 -9.54 27.63
C LYS A 57 -16.53 -10.08 26.44
N ASN A 58 -16.11 -9.74 25.23
CA ASN A 58 -16.83 -10.07 24.00
C ASN A 58 -16.47 -11.45 23.43
N TYR A 59 -15.32 -12.01 23.81
CA TYR A 59 -14.82 -13.28 23.27
C TYR A 59 -14.33 -14.21 24.40
N ASP A 60 -14.97 -15.38 24.53
CA ASP A 60 -14.70 -16.36 25.61
C ASP A 60 -13.27 -16.93 25.60
N ASN A 61 -12.54 -16.77 24.50
CA ASN A 61 -11.18 -17.25 24.33
C ASN A 61 -10.11 -16.14 24.47
N PHE A 62 -10.50 -14.93 24.90
CA PHE A 62 -9.62 -13.81 25.17
C PHE A 62 -9.51 -13.57 26.68
N PHE A 63 -8.28 -13.56 27.21
CA PHE A 63 -8.00 -13.46 28.63
C PHE A 63 -7.14 -12.23 28.92
N TYR A 64 -7.63 -11.32 29.76
CA TYR A 64 -6.92 -10.11 30.15
C TYR A 64 -6.25 -10.27 31.51
N TYR A 65 -4.97 -9.90 31.58
CA TYR A 65 -4.18 -9.88 32.81
C TYR A 65 -3.43 -8.55 32.95
N LEU A 66 -3.61 -7.88 34.08
CA LEU A 66 -2.91 -6.64 34.42
C LEU A 66 -1.77 -6.91 35.41
N LYS A 67 -0.61 -6.30 35.16
CA LYS A 67 0.54 -6.32 36.07
C LYS A 67 1.25 -4.96 36.12
N GLU A 68 2.11 -4.78 37.12
CA GLU A 68 3.02 -3.62 37.17
C GLU A 68 4.03 -3.64 36.04
N ASN A 69 4.43 -2.48 35.51
CA ASN A 69 5.36 -2.40 34.37
C ASN A 69 6.72 -3.08 34.65
N GLY A 70 7.07 -4.08 33.84
CA GLY A 70 8.34 -4.81 33.92
C GLY A 70 9.12 -4.87 32.61
N GLY A 71 8.55 -4.35 31.52
CA GLY A 71 9.09 -4.40 30.17
C GLY A 71 8.60 -5.62 29.37
N LEU A 72 8.84 -5.57 28.06
CA LEU A 72 8.29 -6.50 27.07
C LEU A 72 8.58 -7.98 27.37
N GLY A 73 9.83 -8.32 27.70
CA GLY A 73 10.23 -9.69 28.05
C GLY A 73 9.54 -10.21 29.32
N ASN A 74 9.39 -9.35 30.33
CA ASN A 74 8.71 -9.72 31.58
C ASN A 74 7.20 -9.94 31.35
N ALA A 75 6.56 -9.14 30.51
CA ALA A 75 5.16 -9.35 30.12
C ALA A 75 4.96 -10.69 29.37
N ARG A 76 5.87 -11.05 28.45
CA ARG A 76 5.83 -12.35 27.76
C ARG A 76 6.02 -13.52 28.73
N ASN A 77 7.00 -13.44 29.63
CA ASN A 77 7.21 -14.45 30.68
C ASN A 77 5.97 -14.59 31.58
N TYR A 78 5.35 -13.46 31.94
CA TYR A 78 4.12 -13.45 32.72
C TYR A 78 2.94 -14.06 31.95
N GLY A 79 2.88 -13.97 30.63
CA GLY A 79 1.85 -14.63 29.83
C GLY A 79 1.99 -16.16 29.78
N ILE A 80 3.23 -16.68 29.80
CA ILE A 80 3.52 -18.12 29.66
C ILE A 80 2.87 -18.98 30.75
N GLN A 81 2.75 -18.47 31.96
CA GLN A 81 2.12 -19.18 33.09
C GLN A 81 0.60 -19.41 32.91
N PHE A 82 -0.04 -18.75 31.95
CA PHE A 82 -1.47 -18.91 31.65
C PHE A 82 -1.76 -19.73 30.39
N VAL A 83 -0.73 -20.35 29.79
CA VAL A 83 -0.87 -21.12 28.55
C VAL A 83 -1.56 -22.46 28.77
N HIS A 84 -2.61 -22.72 27.99
CA HIS A 84 -3.30 -24.01 27.96
C HIS A 84 -3.30 -24.69 26.57
N GLY A 85 -2.53 -24.16 25.62
CA GLY A 85 -2.39 -24.67 24.27
C GLY A 85 -1.27 -25.70 24.08
N ASP A 86 -1.40 -26.56 23.05
CA ASP A 86 -0.32 -27.47 22.62
C ASP A 86 0.87 -26.71 22.02
N TYR A 87 0.60 -25.58 21.38
CA TYR A 87 1.57 -24.68 20.79
C TYR A 87 1.40 -23.26 21.32
N ILE A 88 2.49 -22.51 21.36
CA ILE A 88 2.51 -21.08 21.72
C ILE A 88 3.03 -20.22 20.57
N ILE A 89 2.57 -18.98 20.53
CA ILE A 89 3.09 -17.95 19.63
C ILE A 89 2.99 -16.58 20.32
N PHE A 90 3.93 -15.70 20.02
CA PHE A 90 3.95 -14.33 20.53
C PHE A 90 3.43 -13.38 19.45
N LEU A 91 2.76 -12.31 19.85
CA LEU A 91 2.28 -11.26 18.95
C LEU A 91 2.47 -9.90 19.59
N ASP A 92 3.24 -9.02 18.94
CA ASP A 92 3.40 -7.65 19.43
C ASP A 92 2.10 -6.85 19.20
N SER A 93 1.72 -6.06 20.20
CA SER A 93 0.41 -5.39 20.27
C SER A 93 0.16 -4.27 19.25
N ASP A 94 1.18 -3.90 18.46
CA ASP A 94 1.04 -2.98 17.32
C ASP A 94 1.07 -3.64 15.95
N ASP A 95 1.21 -4.96 15.89
CA ASP A 95 1.33 -5.73 14.65
C ASP A 95 0.03 -6.44 14.27
N ILE A 96 0.00 -7.06 13.08
CA ILE A 96 -1.17 -7.74 12.53
C ILE A 96 -0.77 -9.11 12.01
N VAL A 97 -1.63 -10.10 12.23
CA VAL A 97 -1.49 -11.44 11.65
C VAL A 97 -2.42 -11.58 10.45
N PRO A 98 -1.95 -12.05 9.28
CA PRO A 98 -2.82 -12.34 8.15
C PRO A 98 -3.88 -13.38 8.49
N ASP A 99 -5.06 -13.25 7.90
CA ASP A 99 -6.15 -14.21 8.08
C ASP A 99 -5.68 -15.62 7.67
N GLY A 100 -5.93 -16.62 8.52
CA GLY A 100 -5.55 -18.02 8.31
C GLY A 100 -4.08 -18.39 8.53
N ALA A 101 -3.21 -17.42 8.87
CA ALA A 101 -1.79 -17.69 9.09
C ALA A 101 -1.53 -18.71 10.21
N TYR A 102 -2.21 -18.58 11.35
CA TYR A 102 -2.01 -19.49 12.48
C TYR A 102 -2.60 -20.88 12.22
N GLU A 103 -3.67 -20.98 11.43
CA GLU A 103 -4.21 -22.26 10.98
C GLU A 103 -3.21 -22.97 10.06
N ALA A 104 -2.59 -22.26 9.10
CA ALA A 104 -1.58 -22.81 8.21
C ALA A 104 -0.34 -23.29 8.99
N MET A 105 0.14 -22.49 9.95
CA MET A 105 1.25 -22.86 10.83
C MET A 105 0.91 -24.10 11.68
N TYR A 106 -0.28 -24.15 12.28
CA TYR A 106 -0.71 -25.28 13.10
C TYR A 106 -0.86 -26.57 12.27
N LYS A 107 -1.51 -26.50 11.10
CA LYS A 107 -1.65 -27.65 10.20
C LYS A 107 -0.29 -28.22 9.84
N LYS A 108 0.67 -27.35 9.49
CA LYS A 108 2.04 -27.79 9.19
C LYS A 108 2.72 -28.39 10.41
N ALA A 109 2.54 -27.81 11.60
CA ALA A 109 3.12 -28.32 12.84
C ALA A 109 2.62 -29.73 13.20
N VAL A 110 1.32 -29.99 13.02
CA VAL A 110 0.71 -31.31 13.24
C VAL A 110 1.12 -32.31 12.18
N GLU A 111 1.18 -31.89 10.92
CA GLU A 111 1.60 -32.73 9.79
C GLU A 111 3.05 -33.23 9.96
N THR A 112 3.96 -32.35 10.37
CA THR A 112 5.39 -32.70 10.46
C THR A 112 5.81 -33.19 11.84
N GLY A 113 5.05 -32.84 12.89
CA GLY A 113 5.39 -33.13 14.28
C GLY A 113 6.59 -32.34 14.81
N ASN A 114 7.05 -31.31 14.10
CA ASN A 114 8.25 -30.54 14.42
C ASN A 114 8.09 -29.67 15.68
N ASP A 115 9.23 -29.30 16.27
CA ASP A 115 9.30 -28.48 17.50
C ASP A 115 8.87 -27.02 17.25
N MET A 116 9.05 -26.55 16.01
CA MET A 116 8.75 -25.18 15.62
C MET A 116 8.35 -25.07 14.14
N VAL A 117 7.42 -24.15 13.86
CA VAL A 117 7.08 -23.72 12.50
C VAL A 117 7.33 -22.22 12.39
N VAL A 118 8.01 -21.79 11.34
CA VAL A 118 8.35 -20.39 11.07
C VAL A 118 7.83 -19.95 9.72
N GLY A 119 7.52 -18.66 9.54
CA GLY A 119 7.06 -18.11 8.26
C GLY A 119 7.58 -16.70 7.97
N ASP A 120 7.36 -16.24 6.73
CA ASP A 120 7.87 -14.95 6.25
C ASP A 120 7.04 -13.77 6.74
N VAL A 121 7.64 -12.58 6.62
CA VAL A 121 7.17 -11.36 7.25
C VAL A 121 7.18 -10.21 6.26
N GLN A 122 6.05 -9.49 6.19
CA GLN A 122 5.99 -8.20 5.52
C GLN A 122 6.02 -7.05 6.51
N ARG A 123 6.79 -6.03 6.18
CA ARG A 123 6.68 -4.72 6.80
C ARG A 123 5.58 -3.89 6.14
N PHE A 124 4.88 -3.07 6.91
CA PHE A 124 3.92 -2.14 6.37
C PHE A 124 3.88 -0.80 7.11
N ASN A 125 3.42 0.23 6.41
CA ASN A 125 3.09 1.53 6.97
C ASN A 125 1.87 2.10 6.23
N SER A 126 1.49 3.34 6.51
CA SER A 126 0.31 3.96 5.88
C SER A 126 0.42 4.10 4.35
N ARG A 127 1.59 3.86 3.74
CA ARG A 127 1.84 4.10 2.31
C ARG A 127 2.15 2.84 1.50
N LYS A 128 2.69 1.78 2.11
CA LYS A 128 3.17 0.58 1.38
C LYS A 128 3.29 -0.65 2.30
N LYS A 129 3.26 -1.83 1.69
CA LYS A 129 3.70 -3.12 2.25
C LYS A 129 4.95 -3.61 1.50
N TYR A 130 5.90 -4.25 2.18
CA TYR A 130 7.13 -4.80 1.58
C TYR A 130 7.81 -5.83 2.48
N ASN A 131 8.43 -6.89 1.95
CA ASN A 131 9.05 -7.94 2.78
C ASN A 131 10.20 -7.41 3.67
N SER A 132 10.31 -8.00 4.87
CA SER A 132 11.43 -7.77 5.78
C SER A 132 12.76 -8.14 5.12
N GLY A 133 13.82 -7.38 5.45
CA GLY A 133 15.15 -7.62 4.90
C GLY A 133 15.86 -8.82 5.54
N LEU A 134 15.66 -9.03 6.84
CA LEU A 134 16.26 -10.13 7.60
C LEU A 134 15.55 -11.46 7.31
N HIS A 135 14.22 -11.47 7.36
CA HIS A 135 13.42 -12.67 7.04
C HIS A 135 13.63 -13.14 5.60
N ARG A 136 13.85 -12.22 4.64
CA ARG A 136 14.28 -12.60 3.28
C ARG A 136 15.65 -13.29 3.22
N LYS A 137 16.54 -13.07 4.19
CA LYS A 137 17.79 -13.83 4.27
C LYS A 137 17.53 -15.24 4.80
N ALA A 138 16.64 -15.39 5.80
CA ALA A 138 16.30 -16.64 6.46
C ALA A 138 15.39 -17.56 5.62
N PHE A 139 14.33 -17.02 5.02
CA PHE A 139 13.25 -17.78 4.38
C PHE A 139 13.31 -17.64 2.86
N ARG A 140 14.29 -18.31 2.24
CA ARG A 140 14.43 -18.31 0.78
C ARG A 140 13.52 -19.34 0.10
N ASP A 141 13.33 -20.49 0.75
CA ASP A 141 12.59 -21.64 0.28
C ASP A 141 11.77 -22.24 1.44
N ALA A 142 10.78 -23.08 1.10
CA ALA A 142 10.00 -23.84 2.07
C ALA A 142 10.68 -25.16 2.42
N TYR A 143 10.56 -25.58 3.68
CA TYR A 143 11.10 -26.85 4.17
C TYR A 143 10.10 -27.50 5.12
N ASP A 144 9.74 -28.77 4.88
CA ASP A 144 8.92 -29.50 5.86
C ASP A 144 9.73 -29.84 7.12
N LYS A 145 11.03 -30.11 6.97
CA LYS A 145 11.96 -30.40 8.07
C LYS A 145 13.36 -29.90 7.73
N THR A 146 13.93 -29.07 8.60
CA THR A 146 15.35 -28.66 8.57
C THR A 146 15.84 -28.26 9.98
N THR A 147 17.13 -27.98 10.13
CA THR A 147 17.74 -27.41 11.36
C THR A 147 18.55 -26.17 11.02
N ILE A 148 18.97 -25.39 12.03
CA ILE A 148 19.90 -24.27 11.81
C ILE A 148 21.27 -24.71 11.29
N LEU A 149 21.67 -25.97 11.48
CA LEU A 149 22.94 -26.50 10.95
C LEU A 149 22.82 -26.84 9.46
N GLU A 150 21.69 -27.39 9.03
CA GLU A 150 21.38 -27.68 7.62
C GLU A 150 21.02 -26.42 6.83
N THR A 151 20.31 -25.49 7.48
CA THR A 151 19.90 -24.19 6.92
C THR A 151 20.41 -23.03 7.79
N PRO A 152 21.71 -22.69 7.72
CA PRO A 152 22.36 -21.68 8.56
C PRO A 152 21.81 -20.27 8.41
N GLN A 153 21.03 -20.01 7.36
CA GLN A 153 20.35 -18.74 7.16
C GLN A 153 19.27 -18.47 8.20
N LEU A 154 18.78 -19.49 8.91
CA LEU A 154 17.84 -19.33 10.03
C LEU A 154 18.41 -18.45 11.16
N ILE A 155 19.74 -18.26 11.23
CA ILE A 155 20.37 -17.33 12.17
C ILE A 155 19.92 -15.87 12.01
N TYR A 156 19.35 -15.51 10.85
CA TYR A 156 18.81 -14.16 10.60
C TYR A 156 17.36 -13.98 11.12
N ASP A 157 16.70 -15.06 11.53
CA ASP A 157 15.32 -15.08 12.02
C ASP A 157 15.26 -14.90 13.55
N THR A 158 15.59 -13.69 14.00
CA THR A 158 15.79 -13.37 15.43
C THR A 158 14.58 -12.75 16.15
N THR A 159 13.38 -12.91 15.61
CA THR A 159 12.12 -12.35 16.17
C THR A 159 11.29 -13.44 16.83
N SER A 160 10.57 -13.18 17.91
CA SER A 160 9.78 -14.21 18.60
C SER A 160 8.41 -14.50 17.96
N TRP A 161 7.86 -13.54 17.22
CA TRP A 161 6.44 -13.51 16.87
C TRP A 161 6.04 -14.22 15.56
N ASN A 162 7.00 -14.57 14.70
CA ASN A 162 6.75 -15.32 13.45
C ASN A 162 6.94 -16.84 13.61
N LYS A 163 6.89 -17.33 14.86
CA LYS A 163 7.26 -18.69 15.23
C LYS A 163 6.13 -19.32 16.05
N LEU A 164 5.58 -20.42 15.54
CA LEU A 164 4.68 -21.28 16.30
C LEU A 164 5.54 -22.37 16.95
N ILE A 165 5.56 -22.43 18.28
CA ILE A 165 6.49 -23.25 19.05
C ILE A 165 5.70 -24.29 19.84
N LYS A 166 6.14 -25.55 19.81
CA LYS A 166 5.52 -26.61 20.61
C LYS A 166 5.74 -26.34 22.09
N PHE A 167 4.68 -26.29 22.89
CA PHE A 167 4.79 -25.83 24.28
C PHE A 167 5.56 -26.83 25.17
N SER A 168 5.53 -28.12 24.85
CA SER A 168 6.37 -29.10 25.55
C SER A 168 7.86 -28.84 25.33
N PHE A 169 8.25 -28.51 24.10
CA PHE A 169 9.63 -28.15 23.75
C PHE A 169 10.05 -26.86 24.46
N TRP A 170 9.16 -25.87 24.53
CA TRP A 170 9.43 -24.64 25.29
C TRP A 170 9.78 -24.92 26.76
N LYS A 171 9.01 -25.80 27.40
CA LYS A 171 9.19 -26.17 28.82
C LYS A 171 10.41 -27.06 29.06
N GLU A 172 10.70 -27.99 28.15
CA GLU A 172 11.83 -28.91 28.25
C GLU A 172 13.16 -28.18 28.43
N HIS A 173 13.33 -27.05 27.75
CA HIS A 173 14.56 -26.24 27.77
C HIS A 173 14.49 -24.99 28.67
N ASP A 174 13.43 -24.83 29.47
CA ASP A 174 13.21 -23.68 30.38
C ASP A 174 13.45 -22.30 29.73
N PHE A 175 12.97 -22.09 28.51
CA PHE A 175 13.17 -20.80 27.83
C PHE A 175 12.45 -19.66 28.57
N LYS A 176 13.17 -18.55 28.77
CA LYS A 176 12.67 -17.32 29.39
C LYS A 176 13.27 -16.10 28.70
N PHE A 177 12.44 -15.09 28.44
CA PHE A 177 12.93 -13.81 27.94
C PHE A 177 13.69 -13.07 29.04
N PRO A 178 14.84 -12.47 28.74
CA PRO A 178 15.49 -11.59 29.70
C PRO A 178 14.64 -10.34 29.93
N GLU A 179 14.65 -9.88 31.17
CA GLU A 179 13.81 -8.77 31.63
C GLU A 179 14.59 -7.46 31.66
N LYS A 180 13.88 -6.34 31.53
CA LYS A 180 14.44 -4.97 31.62
C LYS A 180 15.57 -4.67 30.61
N ILE A 181 15.59 -5.38 29.48
CA ILE A 181 16.57 -5.20 28.40
C ILE A 181 15.84 -5.07 27.06
N LEU A 182 16.40 -4.27 26.14
CA LEU A 182 15.92 -4.18 24.77
C LEU A 182 16.44 -5.37 23.93
N TYR A 183 15.69 -5.79 22.91
CA TYR A 183 16.05 -6.89 22.01
C TYR A 183 16.09 -8.27 22.69
N GLU A 184 15.22 -8.45 23.68
CA GLU A 184 15.06 -9.66 24.47
C GLU A 184 14.68 -10.91 23.66
N ASP A 185 14.25 -10.76 22.40
CA ASP A 185 13.96 -11.88 21.49
C ASP A 185 15.20 -12.68 21.10
N ILE A 186 16.32 -12.01 20.82
CA ILE A 186 17.52 -12.61 20.23
C ILE A 186 18.10 -13.74 21.11
N PRO A 187 18.30 -13.56 22.43
CA PRO A 187 18.87 -14.59 23.29
C PRO A 187 17.91 -15.75 23.59
N VAL A 188 16.66 -15.69 23.12
CA VAL A 188 15.71 -16.80 23.19
C VAL A 188 15.60 -17.49 21.82
N THR A 189 15.46 -16.71 20.75
CA THR A 189 15.22 -17.20 19.39
C THR A 189 16.42 -17.90 18.77
N MET A 190 17.65 -17.45 19.07
CA MET A 190 18.85 -18.16 18.60
C MET A 190 19.01 -19.54 19.28
N PRO A 191 18.89 -19.67 20.61
CA PRO A 191 18.79 -20.97 21.26
C PRO A 191 17.62 -21.83 20.80
N LEU A 192 16.43 -21.26 20.56
CA LEU A 192 15.28 -22.00 20.02
C LEU A 192 15.61 -22.70 18.69
N HIS A 193 16.21 -21.97 17.74
CA HIS A 193 16.63 -22.54 16.45
C HIS A 193 17.72 -23.60 16.59
N PHE A 194 18.59 -23.48 17.61
CA PHE A 194 19.66 -24.44 17.85
C PHE A 194 19.18 -25.74 18.52
N TYR A 195 18.31 -25.63 19.52
CA TYR A 195 17.78 -26.82 20.24
C TYR A 195 16.68 -27.55 19.47
N ALA A 196 15.98 -26.90 18.54
CA ALA A 196 14.95 -27.55 17.74
C ALA A 196 15.53 -28.71 16.92
N ASN A 197 15.00 -29.92 17.11
CA ASN A 197 15.42 -31.09 16.34
C ASN A 197 14.97 -31.00 14.88
N ALA A 198 13.90 -30.24 14.64
CA ALA A 198 13.35 -29.98 13.33
C ALA A 198 12.50 -28.71 13.33
N VAL A 199 12.64 -27.92 12.26
CA VAL A 199 11.86 -26.71 11.99
C VAL A 199 11.17 -26.86 10.64
N SER A 200 9.88 -26.54 10.58
CA SER A 200 9.19 -26.33 9.29
C SER A 200 9.26 -24.85 8.91
N VAL A 201 9.61 -24.57 7.66
CA VAL A 201 9.69 -23.21 7.10
C VAL A 201 8.58 -23.04 6.08
N LEU A 202 7.61 -22.18 6.39
CA LEU A 202 6.54 -21.80 5.47
C LEU A 202 7.00 -20.67 4.55
N ASN A 203 6.59 -20.77 3.28
CA ASN A 203 6.81 -19.74 2.27
C ASN A 203 5.59 -18.80 2.13
N GLU A 204 4.79 -18.70 3.20
CA GLU A 204 3.63 -17.83 3.34
C GLU A 204 3.97 -16.65 4.25
N ILE A 205 3.27 -15.52 4.06
CA ILE A 205 3.39 -14.40 4.98
C ILE A 205 2.55 -14.74 6.21
N VAL A 206 3.20 -14.98 7.34
CA VAL A 206 2.52 -15.31 8.60
C VAL A 206 2.42 -14.12 9.54
N TYR A 207 3.05 -13.00 9.19
CA TYR A 207 3.09 -11.83 10.07
C TYR A 207 3.28 -10.51 9.31
N LEU A 208 2.55 -9.48 9.74
CA LEU A 208 2.68 -8.11 9.24
C LEU A 208 3.26 -7.21 10.34
N TRP A 209 4.51 -6.79 10.14
CA TRP A 209 5.27 -5.96 11.06
C TRP A 209 5.13 -4.46 10.75
N ARG A 210 4.59 -3.67 11.68
CA ARG A 210 4.29 -2.25 11.49
C ARG A 210 5.54 -1.38 11.61
N GLU A 211 5.68 -0.45 10.66
CA GLU A 211 6.59 0.70 10.77
C GLU A 211 5.73 1.92 11.13
N ARG A 212 5.78 2.34 12.41
CA ARG A 212 4.99 3.47 12.95
C ARG A 212 5.34 4.78 12.21
N ASP A 213 4.31 5.49 11.75
CA ASP A 213 4.42 6.77 11.03
C ASP A 213 4.27 7.95 12.02
N GLY A 214 5.34 8.68 12.38
CA GLY A 214 5.22 9.87 13.23
C GLY A 214 6.38 10.10 14.23
N ALA A 215 6.08 10.78 15.33
CA ALA A 215 7.03 11.11 16.40
C ALA A 215 7.35 9.93 17.34
N ASN A 216 6.41 8.98 17.51
CA ASN A 216 6.59 7.76 18.30
C ASN A 216 7.31 6.68 17.48
N LYS A 217 8.61 6.88 17.29
CA LYS A 217 9.49 5.91 16.62
C LYS A 217 9.69 4.67 17.48
N SER A 218 9.68 3.49 16.85
CA SER A 218 10.02 2.22 17.51
C SER A 218 11.46 2.20 18.01
N ILE A 219 11.75 1.35 18.99
CA ILE A 219 13.10 1.10 19.55
C ILE A 219 14.14 0.88 18.43
N THR A 220 13.76 0.18 17.36
CA THR A 220 14.65 -0.14 16.22
C THR A 220 15.07 1.08 15.37
N GLN A 221 14.45 2.25 15.61
CA GLN A 221 14.66 3.50 14.87
C GLN A 221 15.50 4.54 15.64
N ASN A 222 15.83 4.32 16.92
CA ASN A 222 16.63 5.22 17.76
C ASN A 222 18.02 4.62 18.07
N ARG A 223 18.92 4.64 17.10
CA ARG A 223 20.21 3.91 17.12
C ARG A 223 21.42 4.73 17.58
N THR A 224 21.21 5.97 17.98
CA THR A 224 22.25 6.86 18.55
C THR A 224 22.13 6.99 20.07
N GLU A 225 21.19 6.27 20.69
CA GLU A 225 21.00 6.29 22.14
C GLU A 225 21.94 5.29 22.82
N MET A 226 22.61 5.73 23.90
CA MET A 226 23.59 4.92 24.63
C MET A 226 23.00 3.61 25.13
N LYS A 227 21.84 3.66 25.81
CA LYS A 227 21.15 2.48 26.34
C LYS A 227 20.84 1.45 25.25
N ASN A 228 20.42 1.93 24.06
CA ASN A 228 20.09 1.05 22.94
C ASN A 228 21.30 0.22 22.47
N PHE A 229 22.47 0.86 22.36
CA PHE A 229 23.72 0.19 21.98
C PHE A 229 24.22 -0.74 23.10
N THR A 230 24.26 -0.26 24.35
CA THR A 230 24.71 -1.08 25.50
C THR A 230 23.84 -2.33 25.69
N ASP A 231 22.51 -2.20 25.60
CA ASP A 231 21.62 -3.35 25.69
C ASP A 231 21.85 -4.33 24.53
N ARG A 232 22.09 -3.84 23.30
CA ARG A 232 22.39 -4.72 22.16
C ARG A 232 23.65 -5.55 22.40
N VAL A 233 24.73 -4.93 22.87
CA VAL A 233 26.00 -5.63 23.17
C VAL A 233 25.80 -6.64 24.30
N LYS A 234 25.05 -6.28 25.35
CA LYS A 234 24.73 -7.19 26.45
C LYS A 234 23.96 -8.43 25.97
N ILE A 235 22.99 -8.26 25.08
CA ILE A 235 22.27 -9.37 24.45
C ILE A 235 23.20 -10.25 23.62
N MET A 236 24.14 -9.66 22.89
CA MET A 236 25.12 -10.42 22.11
C MET A 236 26.03 -11.27 23.01
N HIS A 237 26.49 -10.74 24.14
CA HIS A 237 27.21 -11.52 25.15
C HIS A 237 26.40 -12.70 25.69
N MET A 238 25.11 -12.50 25.98
CA MET A 238 24.26 -13.61 26.44
C MET A 238 24.18 -14.76 25.42
N VAL A 239 24.13 -14.42 24.12
CA VAL A 239 24.16 -15.43 23.07
C VAL A 239 25.55 -16.06 22.95
N ASP A 240 26.62 -15.29 23.10
CA ASP A 240 27.97 -15.85 23.08
C ASP A 240 28.20 -16.84 24.22
N ASP A 241 27.75 -16.50 25.44
CA ASP A 241 27.80 -17.39 26.59
C ASP A 241 27.04 -18.70 26.30
N PHE A 242 25.85 -18.60 25.68
CA PHE A 242 25.10 -19.77 25.24
C PHE A 242 25.87 -20.60 24.21
N TYR A 243 26.43 -19.98 23.17
CA TYR A 243 27.16 -20.67 22.10
C TYR A 243 28.43 -21.33 22.65
N ASN A 244 29.19 -20.63 23.50
CA ASN A 244 30.40 -21.15 24.14
C ASN A 244 30.11 -22.36 25.02
N ALA A 245 28.94 -22.41 25.67
CA ALA A 245 28.55 -23.51 26.54
C ALA A 245 27.92 -24.71 25.80
N HIS A 246 27.26 -24.49 24.66
CA HIS A 246 26.38 -25.51 24.05
C HIS A 246 26.65 -25.82 22.57
N VAL A 247 27.42 -24.99 21.85
CA VAL A 247 27.60 -25.10 20.41
C VAL A 247 29.06 -25.40 20.08
N SER A 248 29.33 -26.62 19.61
CA SER A 248 30.66 -27.01 19.12
C SER A 248 30.78 -27.03 17.59
N ASP A 249 29.67 -26.78 16.87
CA ASP A 249 29.69 -26.77 15.40
C ASP A 249 30.44 -25.54 14.87
N ASP A 250 31.51 -25.80 14.12
CA ASP A 250 32.44 -24.78 13.65
C ASP A 250 31.78 -23.77 12.70
N HIS A 251 30.83 -24.24 11.88
CA HIS A 251 30.11 -23.39 10.93
C HIS A 251 29.07 -22.51 11.64
N ALA A 252 28.39 -23.02 12.66
CA ALA A 252 27.46 -22.23 13.48
C ALA A 252 28.17 -21.11 14.24
N LEU A 253 29.35 -21.40 14.81
CA LEU A 253 30.20 -20.38 15.47
C LEU A 253 30.65 -19.30 14.48
N TYR A 254 31.12 -19.70 13.30
CA TYR A 254 31.44 -18.77 12.21
C TYR A 254 30.24 -17.88 11.82
N MET A 255 29.06 -18.48 11.62
CA MET A 255 27.87 -17.74 11.19
C MET A 255 27.39 -16.73 12.23
N LYS A 256 27.51 -17.04 13.52
CA LYS A 256 27.20 -16.12 14.63
C LYS A 256 28.10 -14.89 14.59
N ASP A 257 29.41 -15.07 14.59
CA ASP A 257 30.40 -13.98 14.54
C ASP A 257 30.24 -13.13 13.28
N TYR A 258 30.06 -13.80 12.13
CA TYR A 258 29.81 -13.11 10.88
C TYR A 258 28.54 -12.25 10.94
N LYS A 259 27.45 -12.75 11.54
CA LYS A 259 26.22 -11.98 11.72
C LYS A 259 26.43 -10.78 12.65
N TRP A 260 27.11 -10.96 13.78
CA TRP A 260 27.46 -9.86 14.70
C TRP A 260 28.18 -8.72 13.98
N MET A 261 29.19 -9.04 13.18
CA MET A 261 29.94 -8.03 12.47
C MET A 261 29.22 -7.46 11.24
N SER A 262 28.49 -8.28 10.48
CA SER A 262 27.88 -7.87 9.21
C SER A 262 26.48 -7.27 9.34
N VAL A 263 25.82 -7.49 10.48
CA VAL A 263 24.48 -6.99 10.78
C VAL A 263 24.50 -6.16 12.04
N ASP A 264 24.69 -6.77 13.20
CA ASP A 264 24.36 -6.15 14.50
C ASP A 264 25.21 -4.92 14.81
N LEU A 265 26.54 -5.05 14.86
CA LEU A 265 27.45 -3.93 15.13
C LEU A 265 27.44 -2.91 13.98
N LYS A 266 27.33 -3.39 12.74
CA LYS A 266 27.27 -2.54 11.55
C LYS A 266 26.14 -1.51 11.61
N LEU A 267 25.00 -1.85 12.22
CA LEU A 267 23.86 -0.93 12.36
C LEU A 267 24.23 0.32 13.16
N TYR A 268 25.07 0.20 14.18
CA TYR A 268 25.50 1.33 15.02
C TYR A 268 26.68 2.08 14.41
N ILE A 269 27.65 1.34 13.85
CA ILE A 269 28.80 1.93 13.13
C ILE A 269 28.31 2.86 12.00
N GLN A 270 27.23 2.51 11.30
CA GLN A 270 26.67 3.35 10.24
C GLN A 270 26.03 4.66 10.73
N GLU A 271 25.52 4.69 11.97
CA GLU A 271 24.83 5.85 12.55
C GLU A 271 25.79 6.81 13.26
N MET A 272 27.05 6.41 13.46
CA MET A 272 28.13 7.28 13.99
C MET A 272 28.32 8.56 13.19
N LEU A 273 27.93 8.61 11.90
CA LEU A 273 27.99 9.83 11.09
C LEU A 273 27.04 10.94 11.58
N THR A 274 26.03 10.59 12.37
CA THR A 274 25.00 11.50 12.90
C THR A 274 24.89 11.48 14.42
N ALA A 275 25.68 10.66 15.10
CA ALA A 275 25.76 10.60 16.56
C ALA A 275 26.67 11.72 17.11
N ASP A 276 26.57 11.98 18.42
CA ASP A 276 27.50 12.86 19.13
C ASP A 276 28.84 12.17 19.41
N ASP A 277 29.83 12.97 19.80
CA ASP A 277 31.20 12.48 20.02
C ASP A 277 31.30 11.48 21.18
N GLU A 278 30.50 11.67 22.23
CA GLU A 278 30.48 10.81 23.43
C GLU A 278 30.03 9.40 23.07
N PHE A 279 28.93 9.28 22.31
CA PHE A 279 28.45 7.98 21.82
C PHE A 279 29.48 7.30 20.91
N ILE A 280 30.11 8.04 20.00
CA ILE A 280 31.10 7.47 19.06
C ILE A 280 32.27 6.88 19.83
N ASP A 281 32.83 7.62 20.79
CA ASP A 281 34.00 7.20 21.56
C ASP A 281 33.68 5.94 22.38
N TYR A 282 32.56 5.96 23.11
CA TYR A 282 32.10 4.81 23.88
C TYR A 282 31.86 3.58 22.99
N ALA A 283 31.14 3.74 21.88
CA ALA A 283 30.83 2.64 20.99
C ALA A 283 32.09 2.06 20.32
N MET A 284 33.06 2.90 19.96
CA MET A 284 34.34 2.44 19.43
C MET A 284 35.12 1.60 20.44
N ASP A 285 35.18 2.01 21.71
CA ASP A 285 35.91 1.27 22.73
C ASP A 285 35.25 -0.07 23.06
N VAL A 286 33.93 -0.10 23.18
CA VAL A 286 33.17 -1.34 23.38
C VAL A 286 33.35 -2.31 22.20
N ILE A 287 33.23 -1.82 20.96
CA ILE A 287 33.43 -2.66 19.77
C ILE A 287 34.86 -3.17 19.70
N ARG A 288 35.86 -2.31 20.00
CA ARG A 288 37.28 -2.72 19.99
C ARG A 288 37.54 -3.87 20.96
N GLU A 289 37.01 -3.78 22.17
CA GLU A 289 37.19 -4.84 23.17
C GLU A 289 36.55 -6.14 22.72
N TYR A 290 35.30 -6.05 22.25
CA TYR A 290 34.51 -7.21 21.84
C TYR A 290 35.06 -7.89 20.58
N MET A 291 35.74 -7.16 19.70
CA MET A 291 36.37 -7.73 18.50
C MET A 291 37.45 -8.77 18.79
N LYS A 292 38.07 -8.76 19.99
CA LYS A 292 39.13 -9.71 20.36
C LYS A 292 38.64 -11.16 20.40
N ASP A 293 37.34 -11.36 20.61
CA ASP A 293 36.72 -12.67 20.75
C ASP A 293 36.22 -13.23 19.41
N PHE A 294 36.22 -12.43 18.33
CA PHE A 294 35.73 -12.87 17.02
C PHE A 294 36.72 -13.77 16.27
N ARG A 295 36.16 -14.76 15.58
CA ARG A 295 36.95 -15.63 14.70
C ARG A 295 37.55 -14.87 13.51
N LYS A 296 38.78 -15.23 13.18
CA LYS A 296 39.56 -14.65 12.07
C LYS A 296 38.94 -14.89 10.70
N ASP A 297 38.37 -16.06 10.46
CA ASP A 297 37.69 -16.41 9.20
C ASP A 297 36.44 -15.55 8.97
N SER A 298 35.64 -15.36 10.01
CA SER A 298 34.43 -14.51 10.02
C SER A 298 34.77 -13.07 9.66
N PHE A 299 35.88 -12.54 10.19
CA PHE A 299 36.37 -11.21 9.87
C PHE A 299 36.86 -11.10 8.42
N GLN A 300 37.62 -12.09 7.93
CA GLN A 300 38.17 -12.09 6.57
C GLN A 300 37.10 -12.09 5.47
N ASP A 301 35.94 -12.69 5.74
CA ASP A 301 34.85 -12.82 4.78
C ASP A 301 33.88 -11.62 4.76
N LEU A 302 34.09 -10.62 5.63
CA LEU A 302 33.39 -9.34 5.57
C LEU A 302 33.70 -8.59 4.27
N GLN A 303 32.86 -7.62 3.91
CA GLN A 303 33.16 -6.72 2.77
C GLN A 303 34.44 -5.93 3.05
N ALA A 304 35.18 -5.60 1.99
CA ALA A 304 36.41 -4.82 2.09
C ALA A 304 36.21 -3.53 2.92
N ILE A 305 35.10 -2.82 2.68
CA ILE A 305 34.79 -1.58 3.41
C ILE A 305 34.44 -1.83 4.88
N ASP A 306 33.86 -2.97 5.22
CA ASP A 306 33.52 -3.30 6.61
C ASP A 306 34.78 -3.69 7.38
N ARG A 307 35.69 -4.49 6.77
CA ARG A 307 37.02 -4.77 7.35
C ARG A 307 37.78 -3.48 7.65
N MET A 308 37.77 -2.51 6.73
CA MET A 308 38.39 -1.20 6.94
C MET A 308 37.78 -0.45 8.13
N LYS A 309 36.44 -0.46 8.31
CA LYS A 309 35.81 0.20 9.47
C LYS A 309 36.28 -0.42 10.78
N TYR A 310 36.26 -1.74 10.87
CA TYR A 310 36.68 -2.45 12.07
C TYR A 310 38.17 -2.22 12.37
N HIS A 311 39.04 -2.18 11.36
CA HIS A 311 40.45 -1.81 11.54
C HIS A 311 40.64 -0.39 12.09
N LEU A 312 39.82 0.58 11.66
CA LEU A 312 39.86 1.94 12.20
C LEU A 312 39.34 2.03 13.64
N ILE A 313 38.38 1.18 14.00
CA ILE A 313 37.89 1.06 15.38
C ILE A 313 38.98 0.46 16.27
N GLU A 314 39.63 -0.60 15.80
CA GLU A 314 40.76 -1.26 16.46
C GLU A 314 41.93 -0.30 16.71
N THR A 315 42.28 0.52 15.72
CA THR A 315 43.37 1.52 15.82
C THR A 315 42.96 2.84 16.48
N GLY A 316 41.68 3.01 16.85
CA GLY A 316 41.16 4.23 17.47
C GLY A 316 41.11 5.46 16.55
N ASN A 317 41.15 5.28 15.23
CA ASN A 317 41.19 6.38 14.28
C ASN A 317 39.78 6.90 13.90
N LYS A 318 39.14 7.58 14.86
CA LYS A 318 37.79 8.15 14.74
C LYS A 318 37.62 9.05 13.51
N LYS A 319 38.58 9.95 13.25
CA LYS A 319 38.51 10.88 12.13
C LYS A 319 38.40 10.14 10.79
N ARG A 320 39.28 9.16 10.57
CA ARG A 320 39.28 8.37 9.32
C ARG A 320 38.04 7.48 9.23
N LEU A 321 37.50 6.99 10.35
CA LEU A 321 36.26 6.22 10.36
C LEU A 321 35.08 7.05 9.84
N LEU A 322 34.92 8.29 10.33
CA LEU A 322 33.89 9.21 9.85
C LEU A 322 34.07 9.58 8.36
N GLU A 323 35.31 9.77 7.89
CA GLU A 323 35.62 9.97 6.47
C GLU A 323 35.22 8.75 5.62
N LEU A 324 35.49 7.54 6.10
CA LEU A 324 35.12 6.29 5.43
C LEU A 324 33.60 6.09 5.39
N LEU A 325 32.88 6.39 6.47
CA LEU A 325 31.42 6.32 6.54
C LEU A 325 30.75 7.35 5.61
N ALA A 326 31.29 8.58 5.56
CA ALA A 326 30.86 9.59 4.61
C ALA A 326 31.11 9.14 3.16
N TYR A 327 32.26 8.49 2.89
CA TYR A 327 32.56 7.89 1.59
C TYR A 327 31.63 6.73 1.25
N GLU A 328 31.29 5.86 2.20
CA GLU A 328 30.34 4.76 1.98
C GLU A 328 28.96 5.27 1.55
N LYS A 329 28.41 6.23 2.32
CA LYS A 329 27.15 6.90 2.04
C LYS A 329 27.19 7.67 0.71
N GLY A 330 28.36 8.20 0.38
CA GLY A 330 28.61 9.06 -0.76
C GLY A 330 28.93 8.32 -2.06
N ALA A 331 30.11 7.72 -2.15
CA ALA A 331 30.80 7.33 -3.38
C ALA A 331 31.21 5.85 -3.48
N TYR A 332 31.11 5.05 -2.41
CA TYR A 332 31.49 3.61 -2.44
C TYR A 332 30.73 2.80 -3.50
N ARG A 333 29.49 3.19 -3.84
CA ARG A 333 28.72 2.59 -4.94
C ARG A 333 29.36 2.76 -6.33
N THR A 334 30.38 3.60 -6.45
CA THR A 334 31.12 3.89 -7.69
C THR A 334 32.58 3.43 -7.67
N LEU A 335 32.99 2.69 -6.64
CA LEU A 335 34.34 2.20 -6.42
C LEU A 335 34.86 1.35 -7.59
N LYS A 336 35.87 1.83 -8.31
CA LYS A 336 36.48 1.03 -9.40
C LYS A 336 37.21 -0.18 -8.82
N ILE A 337 37.25 -1.25 -9.60
CA ILE A 337 37.96 -2.48 -9.24
C ILE A 337 39.07 -2.70 -10.27
N LYS A 338 40.29 -2.88 -9.78
CA LYS A 338 41.49 -3.25 -10.56
C LYS A 338 41.68 -4.76 -10.50
N ARG A 339 42.30 -5.32 -11.54
CA ARG A 339 42.60 -6.75 -11.63
C ARG A 339 44.08 -6.95 -11.33
N LYS A 340 44.43 -7.93 -10.49
CA LYS A 340 45.80 -8.31 -10.14
C LYS A 340 45.91 -9.84 -10.18
N LYS A 341 46.86 -10.39 -10.94
CA LYS A 341 47.17 -11.84 -10.90
C LYS A 341 48.08 -12.10 -9.71
N VAL A 342 47.68 -13.02 -8.84
CA VAL A 342 48.47 -13.47 -7.69
C VAL A 342 48.49 -14.99 -7.74
N ASN A 343 49.67 -15.60 -7.81
CA ASN A 343 49.85 -17.06 -7.87
C ASN A 343 49.03 -17.79 -8.96
N GLY A 344 48.79 -17.13 -10.10
CA GLY A 344 48.00 -17.68 -11.21
C GLY A 344 46.48 -17.44 -11.10
N GLU A 345 45.99 -17.07 -9.91
CA GLU A 345 44.59 -16.71 -9.69
C GLU A 345 44.31 -15.22 -9.91
N MET A 346 43.06 -14.91 -10.25
CA MET A 346 42.62 -13.54 -10.48
C MET A 346 42.02 -12.90 -9.23
N HIS A 347 42.71 -11.87 -8.73
CA HIS A 347 42.25 -11.04 -7.63
C HIS A 347 41.67 -9.71 -8.12
N TYR A 348 40.65 -9.24 -7.40
CA TYR A 348 39.88 -8.04 -7.68
C TYR A 348 40.09 -7.03 -6.55
N ILE A 349 40.87 -5.99 -6.80
CA ILE A 349 41.30 -5.02 -5.79
C ILE A 349 40.52 -3.71 -5.93
N GLY A 350 39.90 -3.25 -4.85
CA GLY A 350 39.18 -1.97 -4.81
C GLY A 350 40.10 -0.76 -4.89
N ASP A 351 39.75 0.20 -5.75
CA ASP A 351 40.48 1.47 -5.91
C ASP A 351 39.93 2.52 -4.93
N PHE A 352 40.12 2.28 -3.64
CA PHE A 352 39.65 3.18 -2.58
C PHE A 352 40.47 4.48 -2.57
N PRO A 353 39.88 5.62 -2.16
CA PRO A 353 40.62 6.89 -2.04
C PRO A 353 41.53 6.95 -0.81
N PHE A 354 41.60 5.87 -0.05
CA PHE A 354 42.40 5.70 1.16
C PHE A 354 43.51 4.71 0.83
N HIS A 355 44.75 5.02 1.22
CA HIS A 355 45.95 4.23 0.87
C HIS A 355 46.78 3.85 2.11
N ASP A 356 46.19 4.02 3.28
CA ASP A 356 46.77 3.82 4.61
C ASP A 356 46.44 2.43 5.21
N PHE A 357 45.59 1.63 4.56
CA PHE A 357 45.32 0.25 4.97
C PHE A 357 46.32 -0.75 4.39
N PRO A 358 46.53 -1.93 5.02
CA PRO A 358 47.25 -3.06 4.43
C PRO A 358 46.61 -3.57 3.12
N GLU A 359 47.40 -4.19 2.23
CA GLU A 359 46.95 -4.57 0.88
C GLU A 359 45.71 -5.49 0.87
N GLU A 360 45.60 -6.40 1.85
CA GLU A 360 44.53 -7.37 1.98
C GLU A 360 43.15 -6.74 2.27
N TYR A 361 43.11 -5.53 2.81
CA TYR A 361 41.85 -4.81 3.08
C TYR A 361 41.21 -4.30 1.80
N TYR A 362 41.98 -4.11 0.74
CA TYR A 362 41.46 -3.70 -0.57
C TYR A 362 40.99 -4.90 -1.42
N ASP A 363 41.28 -6.14 -1.02
CA ASP A 363 40.88 -7.32 -1.78
C ASP A 363 39.36 -7.58 -1.69
N MET A 364 38.69 -7.50 -2.83
CA MET A 364 37.25 -7.68 -3.00
C MET A 364 36.90 -9.02 -3.67
N THR A 365 37.87 -9.92 -3.86
CA THR A 365 37.67 -11.17 -4.60
C THR A 365 36.63 -12.06 -3.95
N LYS A 366 36.74 -12.28 -2.63
CA LYS A 366 35.76 -13.08 -1.86
C LYS A 366 34.38 -12.44 -1.87
N GLU A 367 34.26 -11.13 -1.66
CA GLU A 367 32.96 -10.46 -1.69
C GLU A 367 32.29 -10.59 -3.07
N LEU A 368 33.03 -10.49 -4.18
CA LEU A 368 32.45 -10.68 -5.51
C LEU A 368 31.99 -12.12 -5.79
N ARG A 369 32.51 -13.11 -5.05
CA ARG A 369 32.05 -14.51 -5.11
C ARG A 369 30.83 -14.77 -4.21
N LEU A 370 30.79 -14.15 -3.03
CA LEU A 370 29.81 -14.41 -1.98
C LEU A 370 28.54 -13.56 -2.06
N TYR A 371 28.63 -12.32 -2.57
CA TYR A 371 27.47 -11.41 -2.59
C TYR A 371 26.57 -11.61 -3.82
N PRO A 372 25.25 -11.50 -3.64
CA PRO A 372 24.28 -11.88 -4.65
C PRO A 372 24.38 -11.02 -5.91
N GLU A 373 24.23 -11.70 -7.03
CA GLU A 373 24.04 -11.14 -8.34
C GLU A 373 22.85 -10.16 -8.38
N THR A 374 22.93 -9.20 -9.29
CA THR A 374 21.75 -8.44 -9.71
C THR A 374 21.06 -9.18 -10.82
N ARG A 375 19.92 -9.79 -10.50
CA ARG A 375 19.03 -10.47 -11.45
C ARG A 375 17.73 -9.71 -11.66
N SER A 376 17.21 -9.78 -12.88
CA SER A 376 15.90 -9.24 -13.19
C SER A 376 15.25 -9.97 -14.36
N LEU A 377 14.02 -10.43 -14.14
CA LEU A 377 13.16 -10.98 -15.19
C LEU A 377 12.21 -9.91 -15.71
N GLN A 378 12.29 -9.64 -17.01
CA GLN A 378 11.54 -8.60 -17.68
C GLN A 378 10.27 -9.14 -18.33
N GLN A 379 10.35 -10.35 -18.88
CA GLN A 379 9.25 -11.02 -19.55
C GLN A 379 9.36 -12.52 -19.31
N VAL A 380 8.23 -13.13 -18.95
CA VAL A 380 8.05 -14.58 -18.94
C VAL A 380 6.71 -14.84 -19.61
N TYR A 381 6.70 -15.52 -20.75
CA TYR A 381 5.49 -15.77 -21.52
C TYR A 381 5.60 -17.05 -22.33
N TRP A 382 4.45 -17.63 -22.66
CA TRP A 382 4.35 -18.78 -23.55
C TRP A 382 4.40 -18.34 -25.01
N ASN A 383 5.23 -19.01 -25.81
CA ASN A 383 5.22 -18.97 -27.26
C ASN A 383 5.00 -20.40 -27.76
N ASP A 384 3.78 -20.70 -28.18
CA ASP A 384 3.31 -22.08 -28.41
C ASP A 384 3.58 -22.97 -27.18
N ASN A 385 4.34 -24.07 -27.35
CA ASN A 385 4.71 -25.01 -26.28
C ASN A 385 6.00 -24.63 -25.54
N LYS A 386 6.56 -23.44 -25.83
CA LYS A 386 7.86 -23.01 -25.29
C LYS A 386 7.68 -21.87 -24.30
N LEU A 387 8.26 -22.00 -23.12
CA LEU A 387 8.32 -20.92 -22.15
C LEU A 387 9.53 -20.04 -22.47
N ILE A 388 9.27 -18.78 -22.80
CA ILE A 388 10.31 -17.79 -23.09
C ILE A 388 10.57 -16.97 -21.84
N VAL A 389 11.82 -17.00 -21.35
CA VAL A 389 12.27 -16.26 -20.16
C VAL A 389 13.31 -15.23 -20.58
N LYS A 390 12.95 -13.94 -20.48
CA LYS A 390 13.84 -12.82 -20.85
C LYS A 390 14.21 -11.99 -19.63
N GLY A 391 15.50 -11.71 -19.48
CA GLY A 391 16.00 -10.98 -18.33
C GLY A 391 17.42 -10.47 -18.51
N TYR A 392 17.99 -10.04 -17.39
CA TYR A 392 19.42 -9.77 -17.29
C TYR A 392 19.95 -10.20 -15.92
N SER A 393 21.22 -10.60 -15.87
CA SER A 393 21.93 -10.92 -14.64
C SER A 393 23.38 -10.44 -14.70
N PHE A 394 23.88 -9.89 -13.60
CA PHE A 394 25.28 -9.46 -13.48
C PHE A 394 25.73 -9.30 -12.03
N ILE A 395 27.03 -9.42 -11.78
CA ILE A 395 27.65 -9.08 -10.50
C ILE A 395 27.94 -7.56 -10.47
N GLN A 396 27.58 -6.88 -9.39
CA GLN A 396 27.81 -5.43 -9.27
C GLN A 396 29.31 -5.11 -9.33
N ARG A 397 29.65 -3.92 -9.87
CA ARG A 397 31.02 -3.45 -10.14
C ARG A 397 31.82 -4.19 -11.23
N LEU A 398 31.32 -5.32 -11.75
CA LEU A 398 31.92 -6.03 -12.86
C LEU A 398 31.25 -5.67 -14.21
N THR A 399 31.90 -4.85 -15.04
CA THR A 399 31.38 -4.34 -16.34
C THR A 399 31.18 -5.41 -17.44
N CYS A 400 29.96 -5.66 -17.92
CA CYS A 400 29.65 -6.51 -19.10
C CYS A 400 29.52 -5.67 -20.41
N SER A 401 30.65 -5.16 -20.92
CA SER A 401 30.69 -4.21 -22.05
C SER A 401 30.54 -4.83 -23.45
N SER A 402 30.83 -6.13 -23.59
CA SER A 402 30.79 -6.90 -24.85
C SER A 402 30.10 -8.25 -24.63
N LYS A 403 29.72 -8.93 -25.73
CA LYS A 403 29.07 -10.25 -25.69
C LYS A 403 29.95 -11.33 -25.01
N HIS A 404 31.27 -11.19 -25.09
CA HIS A 404 32.25 -12.13 -24.53
C HIS A 404 32.73 -11.74 -23.13
N ALA A 405 32.21 -10.67 -22.53
CA ALA A 405 32.62 -10.22 -21.20
C ALA A 405 32.11 -11.12 -20.06
N GLN A 406 31.21 -12.05 -20.38
CA GLN A 406 30.70 -13.09 -19.48
C GLN A 406 30.30 -14.32 -20.30
N GLN A 407 30.24 -15.47 -19.66
CA GLN A 407 29.58 -16.66 -20.21
C GLN A 407 28.41 -17.03 -19.30
N LEU A 408 27.29 -17.40 -19.92
CA LEU A 408 26.08 -17.85 -19.24
C LEU A 408 25.67 -19.19 -19.83
N LYS A 409 25.35 -20.15 -18.96
CA LYS A 409 24.65 -21.39 -19.31
C LYS A 409 23.39 -21.50 -18.47
N ALA A 410 22.34 -22.11 -19.02
CA ALA A 410 21.10 -22.32 -18.31
C ALA A 410 20.78 -23.81 -18.20
N ASN A 411 20.38 -24.24 -17.00
CA ASN A 411 19.90 -25.58 -16.73
C ASN A 411 18.52 -25.49 -16.08
N LEU A 412 17.64 -26.41 -16.46
CA LEU A 412 16.37 -26.64 -15.77
C LEU A 412 16.61 -27.74 -14.73
N LEU A 413 16.50 -27.39 -13.44
CA LEU A 413 16.84 -28.23 -12.30
C LEU A 413 15.56 -28.64 -11.57
N ASN A 414 15.40 -29.93 -11.29
CA ASN A 414 14.38 -30.42 -10.35
C ASN A 414 14.88 -30.23 -8.91
N VAL A 415 14.11 -29.50 -8.09
CA VAL A 415 14.53 -29.12 -6.74
C VAL A 415 14.65 -30.34 -5.81
N ALA A 416 13.79 -31.33 -5.98
CA ALA A 416 13.73 -32.53 -5.13
C ALA A 416 14.79 -33.56 -5.55
N THR A 417 14.83 -33.92 -6.84
CA THR A 417 15.73 -34.99 -7.32
C THR A 417 17.15 -34.51 -7.61
N LYS A 418 17.37 -33.18 -7.71
CA LYS A 418 18.62 -32.54 -8.16
C LYS A 418 19.04 -32.88 -9.59
N GLU A 419 18.21 -33.59 -10.35
CA GLU A 419 18.45 -33.83 -11.78
C GLU A 419 18.30 -32.54 -12.57
N SER A 420 19.13 -32.34 -13.59
CA SER A 420 19.10 -31.13 -14.41
C SER A 420 19.26 -31.41 -15.90
N VAL A 421 18.62 -30.58 -16.71
CA VAL A 421 18.66 -30.64 -18.18
C VAL A 421 19.09 -29.29 -18.72
N SER A 422 20.08 -29.28 -19.62
CA SER A 422 20.51 -28.02 -20.25
C SER A 422 19.44 -27.47 -21.19
N VAL A 423 19.19 -26.17 -21.08
CA VAL A 423 18.23 -25.43 -21.90
C VAL A 423 18.93 -24.35 -22.74
N PRO A 424 18.50 -24.12 -23.99
CA PRO A 424 19.05 -23.07 -24.84
C PRO A 424 19.00 -21.69 -24.17
N LEU A 425 20.14 -21.01 -24.13
CA LEU A 425 20.27 -19.62 -23.68
C LEU A 425 21.00 -18.80 -24.74
N THR A 426 20.43 -17.65 -25.08
CA THR A 426 21.07 -16.64 -25.94
C THR A 426 21.41 -15.40 -25.14
N VAL A 427 22.70 -15.04 -25.10
CA VAL A 427 23.16 -13.76 -24.53
C VAL A 427 22.79 -12.61 -25.47
N CYS A 428 22.07 -11.62 -24.96
CA CYS A 428 21.55 -10.48 -25.70
C CYS A 428 21.83 -9.15 -24.97
N LYS A 429 21.40 -8.04 -25.57
CA LYS A 429 21.54 -6.72 -24.93
C LYS A 429 20.44 -6.53 -23.88
N ALA A 430 20.82 -6.21 -22.65
CA ALA A 430 19.88 -5.96 -21.57
C ALA A 430 19.05 -4.68 -21.85
N ASN A 431 17.73 -4.83 -21.97
CA ASN A 431 16.81 -3.70 -22.04
C ASN A 431 16.66 -3.06 -20.65
N GLY A 432 16.48 -1.75 -20.55
CA GLY A 432 16.42 -1.05 -19.25
C GLY A 432 17.77 -0.77 -18.58
N VAL A 433 18.83 -1.46 -19.01
CA VAL A 433 20.22 -1.23 -18.60
C VAL A 433 20.97 -0.46 -19.70
N ARG A 434 20.51 0.76 -20.02
CA ARG A 434 21.00 1.54 -21.19
C ARG A 434 22.17 2.50 -20.85
N GLY A 435 23.29 2.36 -21.55
CA GLY A 435 24.35 3.39 -21.73
C GLY A 435 25.56 3.31 -20.80
N ARG A 436 26.58 4.19 -21.02
CA ARG A 436 27.95 4.27 -20.41
C ARG A 436 28.06 4.11 -18.85
N HIS A 437 26.97 3.87 -18.12
CA HIS A 437 26.80 4.15 -16.69
C HIS A 437 25.73 3.31 -15.94
N GLY A 438 25.76 1.98 -16.02
CA GLY A 438 24.70 1.02 -15.69
C GLY A 438 23.88 1.15 -14.37
N LEU A 439 22.60 0.78 -14.50
CA LEU A 439 21.44 0.59 -13.60
C LEU A 439 20.70 1.84 -13.03
N LYS A 440 19.42 1.97 -13.39
CA LYS A 440 18.47 2.97 -12.84
C LYS A 440 17.35 2.26 -12.08
N VAL A 441 17.24 2.51 -10.78
CA VAL A 441 16.01 2.33 -9.99
C VAL A 441 15.74 3.65 -9.25
N ASP A 442 14.49 4.12 -9.27
CA ASP A 442 14.02 5.47 -8.87
C ASP A 442 13.05 5.32 -7.67
N LYS A 443 13.16 6.08 -6.57
CA LYS A 443 12.75 7.50 -6.39
C LYS A 443 13.82 8.33 -5.67
N SER A 444 14.47 9.23 -6.43
CA SER A 444 15.28 10.39 -6.01
C SER A 444 16.49 10.18 -5.08
N ASN A 445 17.65 9.77 -5.63
CA ASN A 445 18.84 10.65 -5.69
C ASN A 445 19.97 10.06 -6.54
N ARG A 446 20.46 10.86 -7.50
CA ARG A 446 21.47 10.50 -8.50
C ARG A 446 22.87 10.42 -7.88
N LYS A 447 23.62 9.36 -8.21
CA LYS A 447 25.05 9.43 -8.60
C LYS A 447 25.25 8.51 -9.80
N ALA A 448 26.01 8.98 -10.80
CA ALA A 448 26.31 8.23 -12.01
C ALA A 448 27.05 6.93 -11.62
N ARG A 449 26.50 5.77 -12.00
CA ARG A 449 27.18 4.49 -11.85
C ARG A 449 28.14 4.36 -13.03
N TYR A 450 29.38 3.89 -12.87
CA TYR A 450 30.39 3.92 -13.96
C TYR A 450 30.59 2.57 -14.70
N TYR A 451 29.75 1.57 -14.45
CA TYR A 451 29.92 0.21 -15.01
C TYR A 451 28.99 -0.03 -16.20
N ASN A 452 29.46 -0.68 -17.26
CA ASN A 452 28.65 -0.94 -18.45
C ASN A 452 28.12 -2.37 -18.44
N TYR A 453 26.81 -2.59 -18.24
CA TYR A 453 26.20 -3.94 -18.24
C TYR A 453 25.38 -4.22 -19.51
N LYS A 454 25.70 -3.58 -20.62
CA LYS A 454 24.91 -3.67 -21.86
C LYS A 454 24.68 -5.11 -22.32
N TRP A 455 25.65 -6.00 -22.13
CA TRP A 455 25.60 -7.40 -22.56
C TRP A 455 25.32 -8.39 -21.41
N SER A 456 24.66 -7.92 -20.34
CA SER A 456 24.19 -8.77 -19.25
C SER A 456 22.84 -9.47 -19.52
N GLY A 457 22.24 -9.23 -20.69
CA GLY A 457 20.91 -9.75 -21.03
C GLY A 457 20.95 -11.21 -21.46
N PHE A 458 19.87 -11.94 -21.19
CA PHE A 458 19.68 -13.30 -21.65
C PHE A 458 18.23 -13.54 -22.11
N GLU A 459 18.09 -14.51 -23.00
CA GLU A 459 16.82 -15.09 -23.44
C GLU A 459 16.96 -16.62 -23.38
N ILE A 460 16.10 -17.26 -22.59
CA ILE A 460 16.06 -18.72 -22.40
C ILE A 460 14.79 -19.23 -23.02
N GLU A 461 14.93 -20.33 -23.77
CA GLU A 461 13.81 -21.03 -24.41
C GLU A 461 13.68 -22.43 -23.79
N ILE A 462 12.58 -22.66 -23.08
CA ILE A 462 12.30 -23.95 -22.42
C ILE A 462 11.18 -24.63 -23.19
N ASP A 463 11.54 -25.63 -24.00
CA ASP A 463 10.58 -26.44 -24.76
C ASP A 463 10.16 -27.67 -23.95
N PHE A 464 8.99 -27.59 -23.31
CA PHE A 464 8.46 -28.68 -22.50
C PHE A 464 8.04 -29.90 -23.33
N SER A 465 8.05 -29.84 -24.68
CA SER A 465 7.83 -31.03 -25.50
C SER A 465 9.04 -31.97 -25.57
N ARG A 466 10.23 -31.52 -25.15
CA ARG A 466 11.47 -32.32 -25.15
C ARG A 466 11.38 -33.52 -24.18
N PRO A 467 11.65 -34.76 -24.63
CA PRO A 467 11.58 -35.97 -23.78
C PRO A 467 12.43 -35.89 -22.51
N GLU A 468 13.62 -35.30 -22.59
CA GLU A 468 14.52 -35.12 -21.46
C GLU A 468 13.96 -34.17 -20.39
N ILE A 469 13.18 -33.15 -20.78
CA ILE A 469 12.51 -32.26 -19.83
C ILE A 469 11.31 -32.97 -19.21
N GLN A 470 10.53 -33.70 -20.02
CA GLN A 470 9.38 -34.49 -19.55
C GLN A 470 9.76 -35.50 -18.46
N LYS A 471 10.96 -36.10 -18.53
CA LYS A 471 11.47 -37.03 -17.50
C LYS A 471 11.67 -36.39 -16.13
N ILE A 472 12.11 -35.14 -16.09
CA ILE A 472 12.35 -34.41 -14.83
C ILE A 472 11.16 -33.56 -14.40
N ALA A 473 10.15 -33.38 -15.27
CA ALA A 473 9.02 -32.48 -15.09
C ALA A 473 7.90 -33.07 -14.22
N ASN A 474 8.28 -33.51 -13.03
CA ASN A 474 7.37 -33.87 -11.94
C ASN A 474 7.84 -33.17 -10.66
N GLY A 475 7.00 -32.31 -10.10
CA GLY A 475 7.33 -31.42 -8.99
C GLY A 475 7.87 -30.06 -9.42
N ILE A 476 8.70 -29.44 -8.58
CA ILE A 476 9.14 -28.05 -8.76
C ILE A 476 10.45 -27.99 -9.55
N LEU A 477 10.44 -27.30 -10.69
CA LEU A 477 11.63 -26.97 -11.46
C LEU A 477 12.07 -25.52 -11.26
N LYS A 478 13.38 -25.27 -11.22
CA LYS A 478 13.98 -23.92 -11.23
C LYS A 478 14.95 -23.79 -12.42
N VAL A 479 15.12 -22.55 -12.90
CA VAL A 479 16.09 -22.24 -13.96
C VAL A 479 17.39 -21.76 -13.33
N GLU A 480 18.40 -22.63 -13.28
CA GLU A 480 19.76 -22.29 -12.83
C GLU A 480 20.53 -21.59 -13.96
N LEU A 481 21.19 -20.50 -13.62
CA LEU A 481 22.13 -19.76 -14.47
C LEU A 481 23.54 -19.95 -13.92
N GLN A 482 24.39 -20.64 -14.68
CA GLN A 482 25.82 -20.73 -14.41
C GLN A 482 26.52 -19.52 -15.02
N TYR A 483 27.17 -18.72 -14.17
CA TYR A 483 27.82 -17.48 -14.51
C TYR A 483 29.34 -17.65 -14.43
N ASP A 484 30.00 -17.36 -15.55
CA ASP A 484 31.46 -17.31 -15.64
C ASP A 484 31.91 -15.93 -16.06
N ARG A 485 32.87 -15.39 -15.30
CA ARG A 485 33.59 -14.21 -15.70
C ARG A 485 35.00 -14.15 -15.12
N GLU A 486 36.00 -14.30 -15.98
CA GLU A 486 37.42 -14.04 -15.67
C GLU A 486 37.83 -14.59 -14.27
N GLY A 487 37.51 -15.87 -13.98
CA GLY A 487 37.84 -16.54 -12.71
C GLY A 487 36.84 -16.36 -11.56
N ILE A 488 35.73 -15.67 -11.79
CA ILE A 488 34.56 -15.68 -10.91
C ILE A 488 33.54 -16.66 -11.49
N HIS A 489 33.39 -17.81 -10.84
CA HIS A 489 32.42 -18.84 -11.17
C HIS A 489 31.36 -18.86 -10.09
N THR A 490 30.09 -18.68 -10.46
CA THR A 490 28.96 -18.74 -9.53
C THR A 490 27.71 -19.24 -10.25
N SER A 491 26.75 -19.78 -9.50
CA SER A 491 25.46 -20.22 -10.02
C SER A 491 24.35 -19.55 -9.23
N PHE A 492 23.28 -19.16 -9.92
CA PHE A 492 22.11 -18.58 -9.28
C PHE A 492 20.84 -18.85 -10.09
N TYR A 493 19.67 -18.74 -9.45
CA TYR A 493 18.41 -18.96 -10.15
C TYR A 493 17.95 -17.70 -10.90
N ALA A 494 17.34 -17.90 -12.07
CA ALA A 494 16.67 -16.84 -12.80
C ALA A 494 15.52 -16.29 -11.94
N GLY A 495 15.47 -14.97 -11.72
CA GLY A 495 14.54 -14.37 -10.77
C GLY A 495 14.55 -12.84 -10.76
N GLY A 496 13.84 -12.25 -9.80
CA GLY A 496 13.69 -10.80 -9.65
C GLY A 496 12.70 -10.21 -10.66
N PRO A 497 11.41 -10.58 -10.61
CA PRO A 497 10.43 -10.05 -11.55
C PRO A 497 10.27 -8.55 -11.36
N VAL A 498 10.17 -7.82 -12.48
CA VAL A 498 9.88 -6.39 -12.46
C VAL A 498 8.37 -6.18 -12.39
N SER A 499 7.91 -5.28 -11.51
CA SER A 499 6.49 -4.90 -11.48
C SER A 499 6.04 -4.36 -12.84
N GLY A 500 5.05 -5.03 -13.46
CA GLY A 500 4.45 -4.69 -14.74
C GLY A 500 2.92 -4.64 -14.66
N ASN A 501 2.25 -4.27 -15.75
CA ASN A 501 0.79 -4.40 -15.87
C ASN A 501 0.38 -5.71 -16.56
N ASP A 502 1.35 -6.47 -17.09
CA ASP A 502 1.08 -7.71 -17.80
C ASP A 502 0.82 -8.81 -16.77
N ALA A 503 -0.22 -9.62 -17.02
CA ALA A 503 -0.54 -10.74 -16.14
C ALA A 503 0.62 -11.75 -16.12
N ARG A 504 0.79 -12.44 -14.99
CA ARG A 504 1.70 -13.60 -14.94
C ARG A 504 1.23 -14.63 -15.97
N PRO A 505 2.14 -15.33 -16.66
CA PRO A 505 1.73 -16.40 -17.57
C PRO A 505 0.95 -17.44 -16.76
N LYS A 506 -0.27 -17.73 -17.20
CA LYS A 506 -1.07 -18.85 -16.68
C LYS A 506 -0.36 -20.18 -16.97
N TYR A 507 -0.85 -21.27 -16.37
CA TYR A 507 -0.37 -22.60 -16.71
C TYR A 507 -0.52 -22.89 -18.21
N LEU A 508 0.32 -23.77 -18.74
CA LEU A 508 0.13 -24.36 -20.05
C LEU A 508 0.27 -25.87 -19.96
N ASN A 509 -0.64 -26.58 -20.62
CA ASN A 509 -0.55 -28.02 -20.78
C ASN A 509 0.30 -28.32 -22.02
N VAL A 510 1.42 -29.00 -21.83
CA VAL A 510 2.34 -29.43 -22.89
C VAL A 510 2.53 -30.94 -22.79
N LYS A 511 2.11 -31.68 -23.82
CA LYS A 511 2.03 -33.15 -23.80
C LYS A 511 1.23 -33.64 -22.59
N ASP A 512 1.86 -34.37 -21.67
CA ASP A 512 1.25 -34.98 -20.49
C ASP A 512 1.64 -34.24 -19.20
N THR A 513 2.17 -33.02 -19.32
CA THR A 513 2.56 -32.20 -18.18
C THR A 513 1.85 -30.86 -18.21
N LYS A 514 1.27 -30.49 -17.08
CA LYS A 514 0.82 -29.14 -16.78
C LYS A 514 1.96 -28.38 -16.14
N VAL A 515 2.28 -27.21 -16.69
CA VAL A 515 3.38 -26.37 -16.21
C VAL A 515 2.83 -25.03 -15.76
N LEU A 516 2.96 -24.73 -14.46
CA LEU A 516 2.54 -23.47 -13.86
C LEU A 516 3.77 -22.63 -13.43
N PRO A 517 4.08 -21.53 -14.13
CA PRO A 517 5.12 -20.61 -13.70
C PRO A 517 4.68 -19.75 -12.51
N TYR A 518 5.49 -19.68 -11.47
CA TYR A 518 5.27 -18.81 -10.30
C TYR A 518 6.62 -18.27 -9.76
N TYR A 519 6.55 -17.42 -8.74
CA TYR A 519 7.74 -16.89 -8.06
C TYR A 519 7.69 -17.27 -6.59
N ASN A 520 8.79 -17.84 -6.06
CA ASN A 520 8.94 -18.05 -4.60
C ASN A 520 9.23 -16.72 -3.88
N LEU A 521 9.38 -16.75 -2.54
CA LEU A 521 9.69 -15.54 -1.76
C LEU A 521 11.06 -14.94 -2.08
N GLY A 522 12.02 -15.78 -2.50
CA GLY A 522 13.30 -15.35 -3.06
C GLY A 522 13.19 -14.63 -4.42
N TYR A 523 11.97 -14.56 -4.97
CA TYR A 523 11.66 -14.07 -6.31
C TYR A 523 12.32 -14.88 -7.45
N ASP A 524 12.68 -16.14 -7.20
CA ASP A 524 13.13 -17.09 -8.21
C ASP A 524 11.93 -17.51 -9.08
N LEU A 525 12.14 -17.64 -10.39
CA LEU A 525 11.16 -18.26 -11.28
C LEU A 525 11.13 -19.78 -11.00
N CYS A 526 9.98 -20.25 -10.54
CA CYS A 526 9.70 -21.65 -10.27
C CYS A 526 8.63 -22.15 -11.25
N LEU A 527 8.72 -23.41 -11.68
CA LEU A 527 7.75 -24.04 -12.57
C LEU A 527 7.20 -25.27 -11.84
N ASN A 528 5.96 -25.17 -11.35
CA ASN A 528 5.28 -26.34 -10.79
C ASN A 528 4.81 -27.23 -11.95
N CYS A 529 5.31 -28.46 -12.00
CA CYS A 529 5.05 -29.42 -13.07
C CYS A 529 4.26 -30.61 -12.52
N GLU A 530 3.08 -30.86 -13.08
CA GLU A 530 2.16 -31.93 -12.67
C GLU A 530 1.82 -32.80 -13.88
N SER A 531 1.80 -34.12 -13.73
CA SER A 531 1.32 -35.03 -14.77
C SER A 531 -0.20 -34.89 -14.97
N LEU A 532 -0.63 -34.87 -16.22
CA LEU A 532 -2.04 -34.75 -16.60
C LEU A 532 -2.66 -36.13 -16.86
N ASP A 533 -3.61 -36.50 -16.03
CA ASP A 533 -4.33 -37.79 -16.15
C ASP A 533 -5.53 -37.73 -17.11
N VAL A 534 -6.20 -36.58 -17.25
CA VAL A 534 -7.40 -36.41 -18.12
C VAL A 534 -7.33 -35.10 -18.91
N LYS A 535 -7.40 -35.19 -20.25
CA LYS A 535 -7.35 -34.04 -21.17
C LYS A 535 -8.72 -33.70 -21.72
N VAL A 536 -9.13 -32.45 -21.55
CA VAL A 536 -10.34 -31.90 -22.16
C VAL A 536 -10.00 -31.37 -23.56
N GLN A 537 -10.61 -31.95 -24.59
CA GLN A 537 -10.39 -31.60 -26.00
C GLN A 537 -11.32 -30.48 -26.47
N GLN A 538 -12.55 -30.46 -25.98
CA GLN A 538 -13.55 -29.47 -26.38
C GLN A 538 -14.48 -29.13 -25.21
N LEU A 539 -14.79 -27.85 -25.07
CA LEU A 539 -15.79 -27.34 -24.15
C LEU A 539 -16.87 -26.55 -24.90
N THR A 540 -18.14 -26.84 -24.61
CA THR A 540 -19.28 -26.06 -25.14
C THR A 540 -20.16 -25.61 -23.98
N VAL A 541 -20.49 -24.32 -23.95
CA VAL A 541 -21.36 -23.70 -22.94
C VAL A 541 -22.54 -23.09 -23.67
N THR A 542 -23.74 -23.45 -23.24
CA THR A 542 -25.01 -22.87 -23.69
C THR A 542 -25.77 -22.35 -22.48
N ASP A 543 -26.91 -21.69 -22.68
CA ASP A 543 -27.77 -21.22 -21.57
C ASP A 543 -28.35 -22.39 -20.72
N HIS A 544 -28.26 -23.64 -21.18
CA HIS A 544 -28.87 -24.80 -20.51
C HIS A 544 -27.90 -25.95 -20.21
N GLU A 545 -26.88 -26.15 -21.04
CA GLU A 545 -25.97 -27.28 -20.93
C GLU A 545 -24.50 -26.84 -21.00
N LEU A 546 -23.68 -27.49 -20.17
CA LEU A 546 -22.23 -27.52 -20.27
C LEU A 546 -21.79 -28.91 -20.76
N ILE A 547 -21.07 -28.95 -21.89
CA ILE A 547 -20.60 -30.17 -22.52
C ILE A 547 -19.07 -30.20 -22.47
N VAL A 548 -18.52 -31.21 -21.81
CA VAL A 548 -17.06 -31.46 -21.67
C VAL A 548 -16.70 -32.71 -22.47
N LYS A 549 -15.92 -32.58 -23.54
CA LYS A 549 -15.41 -33.73 -24.31
C LYS A 549 -13.98 -34.08 -23.92
N THR A 550 -13.74 -35.33 -23.52
CA THR A 550 -12.41 -35.86 -23.14
C THR A 550 -12.00 -37.02 -24.04
N GLN A 551 -10.69 -37.24 -24.17
CA GLN A 551 -10.11 -38.37 -24.91
C GLN A 551 -10.08 -39.61 -24.00
N LEU A 552 -10.75 -40.69 -24.41
CA LEU A 552 -10.87 -42.01 -23.76
C LEU A 552 -10.18 -42.16 -22.38
N SER A 553 -10.76 -41.53 -21.34
CA SER A 553 -10.45 -41.83 -19.95
C SER A 553 -11.48 -42.81 -19.42
N LYS A 554 -11.08 -43.91 -18.76
CA LYS A 554 -12.03 -44.79 -18.05
C LYS A 554 -12.70 -44.14 -16.82
N GLU A 555 -12.42 -42.86 -16.56
CA GLU A 555 -12.86 -42.16 -15.37
C GLU A 555 -14.17 -41.40 -15.60
N THR A 556 -15.13 -41.58 -14.69
CA THR A 556 -16.39 -40.83 -14.64
C THR A 556 -16.10 -39.37 -14.24
N LEU A 557 -16.69 -38.39 -14.93
CA LEU A 557 -16.61 -36.99 -14.51
C LEU A 557 -17.72 -36.68 -13.51
N ILE A 558 -17.38 -35.89 -12.49
CA ILE A 558 -18.30 -35.41 -11.45
C ILE A 558 -18.27 -33.89 -11.40
N CYS A 559 -19.41 -33.30 -11.06
CA CYS A 559 -19.50 -31.93 -10.58
C CYS A 559 -19.64 -31.97 -9.06
N LYS A 560 -18.63 -31.47 -8.35
CA LYS A 560 -18.64 -31.32 -6.90
C LYS A 560 -19.01 -29.88 -6.55
N SER A 561 -20.17 -29.67 -5.94
CA SER A 561 -20.56 -28.42 -5.30
C SER A 561 -20.44 -28.54 -3.78
N ASP A 562 -20.67 -27.44 -3.06
CA ASP A 562 -20.57 -27.40 -1.60
C ASP A 562 -21.51 -28.42 -0.90
N ASP A 563 -22.68 -28.68 -1.50
CA ASP A 563 -23.71 -29.55 -0.92
C ASP A 563 -23.88 -30.92 -1.62
N ALA A 564 -23.23 -31.15 -2.78
CA ALA A 564 -23.47 -32.36 -3.56
C ALA A 564 -22.31 -32.78 -4.48
N VAL A 565 -22.24 -34.07 -4.79
CA VAL A 565 -21.39 -34.61 -5.85
C VAL A 565 -22.28 -35.31 -6.87
N ASN A 566 -22.39 -34.72 -8.06
CA ASN A 566 -23.25 -35.22 -9.13
C ASN A 566 -22.40 -35.84 -10.24
N GLU A 567 -22.68 -37.08 -10.60
CA GLU A 567 -22.08 -37.70 -11.79
C GLU A 567 -22.64 -37.07 -13.06
N LEU A 568 -21.75 -36.70 -13.98
CA LEU A 568 -22.15 -36.09 -15.24
C LEU A 568 -22.67 -37.17 -16.20
N LYS A 569 -23.72 -36.84 -16.97
CA LYS A 569 -24.29 -37.77 -17.96
C LYS A 569 -23.28 -37.97 -19.09
N VAL A 570 -22.88 -39.22 -19.31
CA VAL A 570 -21.87 -39.57 -20.33
C VAL A 570 -22.56 -40.03 -21.62
N LYS A 571 -22.13 -39.47 -22.76
CA LYS A 571 -22.41 -39.96 -24.11
C LYS A 571 -21.09 -40.36 -24.79
N GLN A 572 -21.04 -41.55 -25.37
CA GLN A 572 -19.86 -42.08 -26.06
C GLN A 572 -19.99 -41.81 -27.56
N GLU A 573 -18.98 -41.16 -28.16
CA GLU A 573 -18.94 -40.84 -29.59
C GLU A 573 -17.55 -41.21 -30.13
N ASN A 574 -17.42 -42.35 -30.82
CA ASN A 574 -16.14 -42.85 -31.35
C ASN A 574 -15.05 -42.97 -30.26
N ASP A 575 -13.83 -42.46 -30.50
CA ASP A 575 -12.70 -42.46 -29.56
C ASP A 575 -12.81 -41.37 -28.45
N MET A 576 -14.00 -40.78 -28.27
CA MET A 576 -14.24 -39.64 -27.38
C MET A 576 -15.40 -39.89 -26.40
N GLN A 577 -15.28 -39.33 -25.21
CA GLN A 577 -16.32 -39.34 -24.17
C GLN A 577 -16.82 -37.91 -23.96
N SER A 578 -18.14 -37.70 -24.04
CA SER A 578 -18.79 -36.40 -23.80
C SER A 578 -19.57 -36.45 -22.49
N ALA A 579 -19.18 -35.64 -21.52
CA ALA A 579 -19.92 -35.46 -20.27
C ALA A 579 -20.79 -34.20 -20.36
N VAL A 580 -22.07 -34.33 -20.00
CA VAL A 580 -23.05 -33.23 -20.05
C VAL A 580 -23.53 -32.91 -18.63
N LEU A 581 -23.45 -31.63 -18.28
CA LEU A 581 -24.04 -31.04 -17.10
C LEU A 581 -25.22 -30.15 -17.50
N ASP A 582 -26.37 -30.37 -16.88
CA ASP A 582 -27.51 -29.46 -16.97
C ASP A 582 -27.27 -28.25 -16.04
N LEU A 583 -27.16 -27.06 -16.63
CA LEU A 583 -26.89 -25.82 -15.93
C LEU A 583 -28.14 -25.25 -15.24
N ASN A 584 -29.34 -25.58 -15.70
CA ASN A 584 -30.57 -25.16 -15.01
C ASN A 584 -30.77 -25.90 -13.69
N ALA A 585 -30.22 -27.12 -13.57
CA ALA A 585 -30.22 -27.89 -12.33
C ALA A 585 -29.07 -27.51 -11.36
N PHE A 586 -28.20 -26.59 -11.75
CA PHE A 586 -27.10 -26.12 -10.92
C PHE A 586 -27.54 -24.91 -10.09
N HIS A 587 -27.77 -25.14 -8.80
CA HIS A 587 -28.24 -24.13 -7.84
C HIS A 587 -27.20 -23.72 -6.79
N ALA A 588 -25.99 -24.28 -6.83
CA ALA A 588 -24.92 -23.96 -5.89
C ALA A 588 -24.18 -22.67 -6.28
N ASP A 589 -23.62 -21.97 -5.29
CA ASP A 589 -22.78 -20.79 -5.50
C ASP A 589 -21.48 -21.16 -6.23
N HIS A 590 -20.92 -22.34 -5.92
CA HIS A 590 -19.70 -22.83 -6.53
C HIS A 590 -19.76 -24.34 -6.85
N GLY A 591 -19.08 -24.72 -7.93
CA GLY A 591 -18.92 -26.11 -8.34
C GLY A 591 -17.62 -26.35 -9.08
N VAL A 592 -17.01 -27.51 -8.88
CA VAL A 592 -15.78 -27.94 -9.56
C VAL A 592 -16.06 -29.19 -10.38
N ILE A 593 -15.67 -29.17 -11.65
CA ILE A 593 -15.73 -30.36 -12.50
C ILE A 593 -14.40 -31.09 -12.43
N MET A 594 -14.44 -32.37 -12.04
CA MET A 594 -13.26 -33.20 -11.84
C MET A 594 -13.53 -34.67 -12.20
N ALA A 595 -12.48 -35.48 -12.29
CA ALA A 595 -12.65 -36.93 -12.43
C ALA A 595 -12.96 -37.60 -11.07
N LYS A 596 -13.72 -38.70 -11.09
CA LYS A 596 -14.13 -39.51 -9.92
C LYS A 596 -12.89 -40.14 -9.28
N GLY A 597 -12.31 -39.40 -8.32
CA GLY A 597 -10.98 -39.64 -7.74
C GLY A 597 -10.28 -38.36 -7.28
N GLY A 598 -10.88 -37.18 -7.55
CA GLY A 598 -10.32 -35.89 -7.12
C GLY A 598 -9.30 -35.30 -8.09
N LYS A 599 -9.18 -35.87 -9.30
CA LYS A 599 -8.17 -35.46 -10.28
C LYS A 599 -8.65 -34.28 -11.14
N ALA A 600 -7.74 -33.34 -11.39
CA ALA A 600 -8.01 -32.13 -12.15
C ALA A 600 -8.32 -32.42 -13.63
N LEU A 601 -9.31 -31.71 -14.17
CA LEU A 601 -9.59 -31.66 -15.60
C LEU A 601 -8.97 -30.38 -16.15
N SER A 602 -7.93 -30.50 -16.97
CA SER A 602 -7.30 -29.33 -17.56
C SER A 602 -7.66 -29.20 -19.04
N SER A 603 -8.04 -27.98 -19.42
CA SER A 603 -8.28 -27.58 -20.82
C SER A 603 -7.43 -26.37 -21.14
N ASN A 604 -6.87 -26.33 -22.36
CA ASN A 604 -6.27 -25.11 -22.90
C ASN A 604 -7.32 -24.12 -23.45
N ASP A 605 -8.60 -24.53 -23.56
CA ASP A 605 -9.70 -23.79 -24.20
C ASP A 605 -10.42 -22.78 -23.26
N LEU A 606 -10.14 -22.83 -21.95
CA LEU A 606 -10.73 -21.95 -20.91
C LEU A 606 -9.82 -20.80 -20.47
N ARG A 607 -9.06 -20.20 -21.40
CA ARG A 607 -8.23 -19.03 -21.05
C ARG A 607 -9.07 -17.81 -20.59
N LEU A 608 -10.30 -17.68 -21.11
CA LEU A 608 -11.30 -16.67 -20.78
C LEU A 608 -12.57 -17.38 -20.29
N SER A 609 -13.32 -16.75 -19.38
CA SER A 609 -14.57 -17.30 -18.86
C SER A 609 -15.64 -17.33 -19.94
N ARG A 610 -16.56 -18.29 -19.81
CA ARG A 610 -17.80 -18.37 -20.59
C ARG A 610 -18.98 -18.17 -19.64
N TYR A 611 -20.07 -17.64 -20.19
CA TYR A 611 -21.26 -17.31 -19.43
C TYR A 611 -22.47 -18.05 -19.98
N ALA A 612 -23.33 -18.52 -19.08
CA ALA A 612 -24.63 -19.11 -19.40
C ALA A 612 -25.70 -18.37 -18.61
N PHE A 613 -26.74 -17.90 -19.29
CA PHE A 613 -27.88 -17.25 -18.65
C PHE A 613 -28.95 -18.30 -18.35
N THR A 614 -29.00 -18.83 -17.12
CA THR A 614 -30.05 -19.77 -16.72
C THR A 614 -31.31 -19.04 -16.26
N THR A 615 -32.36 -19.79 -15.91
CA THR A 615 -33.62 -19.22 -15.39
C THR A 615 -33.44 -18.43 -14.10
N ASP A 616 -32.53 -18.87 -13.22
CA ASP A 616 -32.44 -18.37 -11.85
C ASP A 616 -31.17 -17.54 -11.58
N GLN A 617 -30.13 -17.67 -12.43
CA GLN A 617 -28.84 -16.99 -12.22
C GLN A 617 -27.99 -16.88 -13.49
N LEU A 618 -26.91 -16.08 -13.40
CA LEU A 618 -25.84 -16.09 -14.39
C LEU A 618 -24.78 -17.11 -13.95
N ILE A 619 -24.49 -18.13 -14.75
CA ILE A 619 -23.43 -19.09 -14.42
C ILE A 619 -22.16 -18.73 -15.19
N ARG A 620 -21.06 -18.54 -14.46
CA ARG A 620 -19.71 -18.34 -15.00
C ARG A 620 -18.96 -19.67 -15.01
N VAL A 621 -18.50 -20.08 -16.19
CA VAL A 621 -17.63 -21.25 -16.39
C VAL A 621 -16.22 -20.78 -16.68
N TYR A 622 -15.24 -21.16 -15.85
CA TYR A 622 -13.86 -20.68 -15.98
C TYR A 622 -12.84 -21.73 -15.51
N SER A 623 -11.56 -21.48 -15.78
CA SER A 623 -10.47 -22.24 -15.17
C SER A 623 -9.70 -21.39 -14.16
N ASP A 624 -9.41 -21.94 -12.98
CA ASP A 624 -8.60 -21.26 -11.97
C ASP A 624 -7.09 -21.32 -12.28
N ASP A 625 -6.29 -20.62 -11.46
CA ASP A 625 -4.83 -20.62 -11.61
C ASP A 625 -4.20 -22.00 -11.36
N ALA A 626 -4.92 -22.87 -10.63
CA ALA A 626 -4.57 -24.27 -10.42
C ALA A 626 -5.08 -25.18 -11.56
N GLY A 627 -5.68 -24.65 -12.61
CA GLY A 627 -6.12 -25.38 -13.79
C GLY A 627 -7.35 -26.26 -13.60
N TYR A 628 -8.11 -26.10 -12.51
CA TYR A 628 -9.41 -26.76 -12.35
C TYR A 628 -10.49 -26.00 -13.11
N MET A 629 -11.52 -26.72 -13.55
CA MET A 629 -12.69 -26.17 -14.20
C MET A 629 -13.76 -25.87 -13.16
N ASN A 630 -14.11 -24.60 -13.02
CA ASN A 630 -15.00 -24.08 -12.00
C ASN A 630 -16.28 -23.51 -12.63
N LEU A 631 -17.38 -23.69 -11.91
CA LEU A 631 -18.71 -23.14 -12.12
C LEU A 631 -18.96 -22.18 -10.95
N ALA A 632 -19.34 -20.95 -11.23
CA ALA A 632 -19.74 -19.99 -10.20
C ALA A 632 -21.11 -19.39 -10.55
N GLY A 633 -22.03 -19.46 -9.59
CA GLY A 633 -23.26 -18.68 -9.61
C GLY A 633 -22.93 -17.21 -9.39
N GLU A 634 -23.32 -16.35 -10.32
CA GLU A 634 -23.10 -14.91 -10.26
C GLU A 634 -24.45 -14.19 -10.16
N PRO A 635 -24.54 -13.11 -9.35
CA PRO A 635 -25.70 -12.24 -9.37
C PRO A 635 -25.99 -11.74 -10.79
N HIS A 636 -27.27 -11.57 -11.13
CA HIS A 636 -27.66 -11.03 -12.44
C HIS A 636 -26.96 -9.69 -12.71
N ARG A 637 -25.99 -9.74 -13.63
CA ARG A 637 -25.23 -8.59 -14.13
C ARG A 637 -25.19 -8.62 -15.65
N SER A 638 -24.86 -7.48 -16.26
CA SER A 638 -24.70 -7.42 -17.71
C SER A 638 -23.31 -7.94 -18.11
N VAL A 639 -23.20 -8.64 -19.25
CA VAL A 639 -21.97 -9.27 -19.71
C VAL A 639 -21.50 -8.59 -21.00
N LEU A 640 -20.23 -8.23 -21.06
CA LEU A 640 -19.59 -7.70 -22.26
C LEU A 640 -19.35 -8.86 -23.25
N THR A 641 -20.09 -8.88 -24.35
CA THR A 641 -20.02 -9.92 -25.38
C THR A 641 -19.11 -9.53 -26.55
N ARG A 642 -18.90 -8.23 -26.75
CA ARG A 642 -17.98 -7.73 -27.77
C ARG A 642 -17.28 -6.45 -27.31
N LEU A 643 -15.98 -6.39 -27.57
CA LEU A 643 -15.18 -5.19 -27.40
C LEU A 643 -14.32 -4.97 -28.64
N TYR A 644 -14.38 -3.79 -29.22
CA TYR A 644 -13.61 -3.45 -30.40
C TYR A 644 -13.20 -1.98 -30.43
N TRP A 645 -12.23 -1.67 -31.29
CA TRP A 645 -11.76 -0.31 -31.51
C TRP A 645 -12.09 0.12 -32.94
N ALA A 646 -12.88 1.18 -33.10
CA ALA A 646 -13.18 1.78 -34.40
C ALA A 646 -12.67 3.22 -34.40
N GLU A 647 -11.80 3.60 -35.33
CA GLU A 647 -11.39 5.00 -35.60
C GLU A 647 -11.20 5.90 -34.35
N GLU A 648 -10.42 5.40 -33.38
CA GLU A 648 -10.18 6.08 -32.10
C GLU A 648 -11.42 6.22 -31.21
N GLN A 649 -12.26 5.18 -31.17
CA GLN A 649 -13.39 5.01 -30.28
C GLN A 649 -13.40 3.60 -29.69
N ILE A 650 -14.01 3.42 -28.52
CA ILE A 650 -14.18 2.09 -27.89
C ILE A 650 -15.63 1.65 -28.11
N GLY A 651 -15.82 0.68 -28.99
CA GLY A 651 -17.11 0.04 -29.21
C GLY A 651 -17.30 -1.14 -28.26
N MET A 652 -18.48 -1.25 -27.69
CA MET A 652 -18.87 -2.35 -26.81
C MET A 652 -20.28 -2.85 -27.14
N GLU A 653 -20.47 -4.16 -27.03
CA GLU A 653 -21.78 -4.81 -27.04
C GLU A 653 -21.94 -5.55 -25.72
N VAL A 654 -23.09 -5.34 -25.07
CA VAL A 654 -23.40 -5.85 -23.74
C VAL A 654 -24.72 -6.59 -23.81
N GLU A 655 -24.75 -7.79 -23.22
CA GLU A 655 -25.93 -8.64 -23.12
C GLU A 655 -26.38 -8.77 -21.66
N THR A 656 -27.69 -8.84 -21.45
CA THR A 656 -28.30 -9.12 -20.15
C THR A 656 -29.64 -9.83 -20.32
N ARG A 657 -30.15 -10.44 -19.24
CA ARG A 657 -31.52 -10.94 -19.17
C ARG A 657 -32.32 -10.05 -18.22
N LEU A 658 -33.42 -9.46 -18.70
CA LEU A 658 -34.34 -8.65 -17.89
C LEU A 658 -35.73 -9.30 -17.91
N SER A 659 -36.35 -9.41 -16.73
CA SER A 659 -37.70 -9.97 -16.59
C SER A 659 -38.79 -9.08 -17.19
N ASN A 660 -38.53 -7.77 -17.26
CA ASN A 660 -39.41 -6.73 -17.81
C ASN A 660 -38.82 -6.08 -19.08
N ALA A 661 -38.08 -6.87 -19.88
CA ALA A 661 -37.41 -6.40 -21.10
C ALA A 661 -38.37 -5.77 -22.12
N ASP A 662 -39.63 -6.21 -22.13
CA ASP A 662 -40.73 -5.70 -22.96
C ASP A 662 -41.10 -4.24 -22.66
N LYS A 663 -40.88 -3.77 -21.42
CA LYS A 663 -41.17 -2.40 -20.97
C LYS A 663 -39.94 -1.48 -21.01
N LEU A 664 -38.86 -1.91 -21.65
CA LEU A 664 -37.62 -1.14 -21.69
C LEU A 664 -37.78 0.08 -22.60
N LYS A 665 -37.71 1.28 -22.02
CA LYS A 665 -37.82 2.55 -22.75
C LYS A 665 -36.48 2.95 -23.37
N THR A 666 -35.40 2.90 -22.58
CA THR A 666 -34.05 3.22 -23.07
C THR A 666 -32.98 2.63 -22.16
N ALA A 667 -31.72 2.65 -22.62
CA ALA A 667 -30.56 2.33 -21.81
C ALA A 667 -29.43 3.31 -22.09
N TYR A 668 -28.61 3.60 -21.08
CA TYR A 668 -27.44 4.45 -21.21
C TYR A 668 -26.28 3.95 -20.36
N PHE A 669 -25.07 4.38 -20.73
CA PHE A 669 -23.85 3.95 -20.07
C PHE A 669 -23.32 5.04 -19.15
N GLU A 670 -22.78 4.63 -18.01
CA GLU A 670 -22.17 5.51 -17.03
C GLU A 670 -20.74 5.04 -16.72
N LEU A 671 -19.79 5.97 -16.79
CA LEU A 671 -18.42 5.76 -16.34
C LEU A 671 -18.24 6.46 -14.99
N LYS A 672 -17.95 5.71 -13.94
CA LYS A 672 -17.71 6.24 -12.59
C LYS A 672 -16.23 6.10 -12.21
N GLY A 673 -15.56 7.24 -12.01
CA GLY A 673 -14.22 7.34 -11.44
C GLY A 673 -14.25 7.63 -9.95
N GLU A 674 -13.09 7.88 -9.35
CA GLU A 674 -12.93 8.16 -7.90
C GLU A 674 -13.59 9.49 -7.49
N SER A 675 -13.61 10.47 -8.39
CA SER A 675 -14.05 11.85 -8.09
C SER A 675 -15.04 12.43 -9.10
N SER A 676 -15.44 11.66 -10.11
CA SER A 676 -16.31 12.13 -11.17
C SER A 676 -17.09 10.99 -11.82
N THR A 677 -18.25 11.34 -12.36
CA THR A 677 -19.12 10.46 -13.14
C THR A 677 -19.32 11.09 -14.51
N LEU A 678 -19.24 10.28 -15.57
CA LEU A 678 -19.53 10.67 -16.94
C LEU A 678 -20.65 9.79 -17.46
N THR A 679 -21.80 10.39 -17.74
CA THR A 679 -22.96 9.71 -18.34
C THR A 679 -22.92 9.91 -19.84
N MET A 680 -23.07 8.83 -20.58
CA MET A 680 -23.15 8.85 -22.04
C MET A 680 -24.58 9.16 -22.49
N PRO A 681 -24.78 9.69 -23.71
CA PRO A 681 -26.11 9.84 -24.29
C PRO A 681 -26.87 8.51 -24.31
N PRO A 682 -28.21 8.53 -24.21
CA PRO A 682 -29.05 7.34 -24.35
C PRO A 682 -28.79 6.59 -25.65
N VAL A 683 -28.75 5.27 -25.55
CA VAL A 683 -28.52 4.35 -26.66
C VAL A 683 -29.85 4.14 -27.39
N THR A 684 -30.25 5.10 -28.21
CA THR A 684 -31.47 4.99 -29.03
C THR A 684 -31.19 4.25 -30.34
N GLY A 685 -31.95 3.18 -30.63
CA GLY A 685 -31.89 2.43 -31.90
C GLY A 685 -30.79 1.36 -32.01
N LYS A 686 -30.02 1.12 -30.94
CA LYS A 686 -29.01 0.03 -30.85
C LYS A 686 -29.26 -0.91 -29.67
N ILE A 687 -30.52 -0.94 -29.22
CA ILE A 687 -31.01 -1.89 -28.23
C ILE A 687 -31.87 -2.90 -28.99
N ASN A 688 -31.55 -4.18 -28.87
CA ASN A 688 -32.33 -5.26 -29.44
C ASN A 688 -32.85 -6.15 -28.31
N VAL A 689 -34.18 -6.31 -28.26
CA VAL A 689 -34.91 -7.08 -27.26
C VAL A 689 -35.45 -8.34 -27.92
N GLN A 690 -35.06 -9.52 -27.41
CA GLN A 690 -35.55 -10.82 -27.89
C GLN A 690 -35.99 -11.66 -26.68
N GLY A 691 -37.30 -11.67 -26.42
CA GLY A 691 -37.84 -12.24 -25.19
C GLY A 691 -37.29 -11.50 -23.97
N SER A 692 -36.65 -12.21 -23.05
CA SER A 692 -35.93 -11.63 -21.91
C SER A 692 -34.50 -11.17 -22.25
N SER A 693 -33.97 -11.46 -23.45
CA SER A 693 -32.65 -10.96 -23.88
C SER A 693 -32.71 -9.48 -24.17
N VAL A 694 -31.76 -8.73 -23.62
CA VAL A 694 -31.49 -7.36 -24.04
C VAL A 694 -30.02 -7.25 -24.43
N THR A 695 -29.79 -6.88 -25.69
CA THR A 695 -28.47 -6.53 -26.19
C THR A 695 -28.40 -5.03 -26.45
N ALA A 696 -27.37 -4.37 -25.92
CA ALA A 696 -27.15 -2.94 -26.07
C ALA A 696 -25.73 -2.68 -26.58
N ALA A 697 -25.62 -1.90 -27.65
CA ALA A 697 -24.33 -1.51 -28.22
C ALA A 697 -24.05 -0.02 -28.03
N ALA A 698 -22.87 0.31 -27.49
CA ALA A 698 -22.47 1.70 -27.25
C ALA A 698 -21.02 1.97 -27.66
N ILE A 699 -20.72 3.25 -27.84
CA ILE A 699 -19.39 3.74 -28.21
C ILE A 699 -18.95 4.77 -27.19
N ILE A 700 -17.83 4.56 -26.52
CA ILE A 700 -17.17 5.60 -25.73
C ILE A 700 -16.40 6.51 -26.70
N PRO A 701 -16.83 7.77 -26.88
CA PRO A 701 -16.26 8.65 -27.90
C PRO A 701 -14.97 9.29 -27.37
N ILE A 702 -13.88 8.53 -27.29
CA ILE A 702 -12.61 9.08 -26.79
C ILE A 702 -12.01 10.17 -27.69
N CYS A 703 -12.51 10.28 -28.94
CA CYS A 703 -12.17 11.34 -29.89
C CYS A 703 -12.98 12.63 -29.72
N ASP A 704 -14.06 12.62 -28.94
CA ASP A 704 -14.83 13.82 -28.62
C ASP A 704 -14.14 14.58 -27.47
N ASP A 705 -13.61 15.76 -27.80
CA ASP A 705 -12.96 16.64 -26.82
C ASP A 705 -13.94 17.16 -25.77
N ALA A 706 -15.23 17.34 -26.09
CA ALA A 706 -16.24 17.78 -25.14
C ALA A 706 -16.50 16.69 -24.09
N PHE A 707 -16.69 15.44 -24.53
CA PHE A 707 -16.83 14.27 -23.66
C PHE A 707 -15.58 14.03 -22.81
N THR A 708 -14.40 14.00 -23.45
CA THR A 708 -13.14 13.67 -22.75
C THR A 708 -12.54 14.83 -21.95
N LYS A 709 -13.07 16.05 -22.06
CA LYS A 709 -12.61 17.25 -21.33
C LYS A 709 -12.55 17.04 -19.81
N ASN A 710 -13.43 16.17 -19.30
CA ASN A 710 -13.63 15.88 -17.88
C ASN A 710 -13.25 14.44 -17.49
N MET A 711 -12.73 13.67 -18.46
CA MET A 711 -12.29 12.28 -18.25
C MET A 711 -10.85 12.25 -17.74
N VAL A 712 -10.71 12.47 -16.43
CA VAL A 712 -9.44 12.38 -15.69
C VAL A 712 -8.73 11.04 -15.86
N ALA A 713 -7.41 11.05 -15.69
CA ALA A 713 -6.57 9.85 -15.68
C ALA A 713 -6.83 9.04 -14.41
N ASP A 714 -7.76 8.09 -14.53
CA ASP A 714 -8.25 7.25 -13.45
C ASP A 714 -8.70 5.89 -14.00
N LYS A 715 -9.13 4.99 -13.11
CA LYS A 715 -9.89 3.78 -13.41
C LYS A 715 -11.37 4.12 -13.37
N TRP A 716 -12.03 4.01 -14.51
CA TRP A 716 -13.45 4.25 -14.63
C TRP A 716 -14.19 2.91 -14.66
N LYS A 717 -15.02 2.65 -13.65
CA LYS A 717 -15.92 1.49 -13.63
C LYS A 717 -17.12 1.81 -14.52
N THR A 718 -17.44 0.90 -15.43
CA THR A 718 -18.54 1.08 -16.38
C THR A 718 -19.82 0.42 -15.86
N TYR A 719 -20.92 1.13 -15.99
CA TYR A 719 -22.28 0.66 -15.70
C TYR A 719 -23.16 0.82 -16.95
N ILE A 720 -24.18 -0.01 -17.04
CA ILE A 720 -25.33 0.20 -17.91
C ILE A 720 -26.56 0.45 -17.03
N ILE A 721 -27.36 1.44 -17.42
CA ILE A 721 -28.57 1.85 -16.72
C ILE A 721 -29.73 1.66 -17.69
N TYR A 722 -30.72 0.88 -17.28
CA TYR A 722 -31.96 0.59 -18.00
C TYR A 722 -33.09 1.42 -17.41
N GLU A 723 -33.79 2.19 -18.24
CA GLU A 723 -34.96 3.00 -17.86
C GLU A 723 -36.20 2.36 -18.50
N PHE A 724 -37.24 2.14 -17.70
CA PHE A 724 -38.48 1.50 -18.12
C PHE A 724 -39.61 2.51 -18.30
N GLU A 725 -40.67 2.12 -19.00
CA GLU A 725 -41.83 2.99 -19.28
C GLU A 725 -42.56 3.46 -18.02
N ASP A 726 -42.52 2.68 -16.93
CA ASP A 726 -43.09 3.04 -15.63
C ASP A 726 -42.23 4.01 -14.82
N GLY A 727 -41.09 4.44 -15.36
CA GLY A 727 -40.13 5.33 -14.70
C GLY A 727 -39.17 4.62 -13.75
N SER A 728 -39.27 3.29 -13.59
CA SER A 728 -38.29 2.52 -12.83
C SER A 728 -36.94 2.48 -13.55
N VAL A 729 -35.86 2.34 -12.78
CA VAL A 729 -34.49 2.34 -13.30
C VAL A 729 -33.70 1.19 -12.67
N GLN A 730 -33.04 0.38 -13.49
CA GLN A 730 -32.13 -0.68 -13.05
C GLN A 730 -30.70 -0.37 -13.49
N LYS A 731 -29.73 -0.48 -12.57
CA LYS A 731 -28.32 -0.17 -12.81
C LYS A 731 -27.45 -1.39 -12.61
N HIS A 732 -26.83 -1.89 -13.68
CA HIS A 732 -26.01 -3.10 -13.65
C HIS A 732 -24.53 -2.77 -13.87
N THR A 733 -23.65 -3.52 -13.21
CA THR A 733 -22.23 -3.59 -13.58
C THR A 733 -22.05 -4.45 -14.83
N ILE A 734 -20.95 -4.23 -15.54
CA ILE A 734 -20.63 -4.97 -16.77
C ILE A 734 -19.46 -5.91 -16.50
N ALA A 735 -19.67 -7.22 -16.60
CA ALA A 735 -18.63 -8.23 -16.52
C ALA A 735 -17.83 -8.30 -17.83
N ALA A 736 -16.50 -8.31 -17.78
CA ALA A 736 -15.67 -8.12 -18.96
C ALA A 736 -14.63 -9.21 -19.26
N ASP A 737 -14.42 -10.17 -18.37
CA ASP A 737 -13.36 -11.19 -18.48
C ASP A 737 -13.51 -12.17 -19.65
N ALA A 738 -14.73 -12.35 -20.19
CA ALA A 738 -14.95 -13.20 -21.37
C ALA A 738 -14.33 -12.62 -22.67
N VAL A 739 -14.15 -11.29 -22.75
CA VAL A 739 -13.84 -10.60 -24.02
C VAL A 739 -12.78 -9.49 -23.87
N ALA A 740 -12.68 -8.86 -22.70
CA ALA A 740 -11.75 -7.75 -22.47
C ALA A 740 -10.34 -8.26 -22.19
N GLN A 741 -9.51 -8.24 -23.22
CA GLN A 741 -8.05 -8.25 -23.06
C GLN A 741 -7.53 -6.83 -22.88
N LEU A 742 -6.47 -6.68 -22.08
CA LEU A 742 -5.79 -5.39 -21.88
C LEU A 742 -5.27 -4.85 -23.23
N SER A 743 -6.09 -4.05 -23.89
CA SER A 743 -5.73 -3.35 -25.12
C SER A 743 -5.44 -1.90 -24.79
N ARG A 744 -4.28 -1.40 -25.20
CA ARG A 744 -3.85 -0.03 -24.88
C ARG A 744 -3.69 0.78 -26.16
N LYS A 745 -4.54 1.78 -26.35
CA LYS A 745 -4.43 2.72 -27.49
C LYS A 745 -4.12 4.14 -27.03
N PRO A 746 -3.13 4.82 -27.63
CA PRO A 746 -2.92 6.25 -27.40
C PRO A 746 -3.97 7.06 -28.15
N TYR A 747 -4.44 8.15 -27.54
CA TYR A 747 -5.14 9.24 -28.23
C TYR A 747 -4.76 10.58 -27.59
N LYS A 748 -4.30 11.53 -28.41
CA LYS A 748 -3.68 12.80 -27.98
C LYS A 748 -2.65 12.59 -26.85
N ASP A 749 -2.82 13.28 -25.71
CA ASP A 749 -1.94 13.24 -24.55
C ASP A 749 -2.32 12.13 -23.54
N TYR A 750 -3.10 11.11 -23.95
CA TYR A 750 -3.61 10.05 -23.08
C TYR A 750 -3.49 8.66 -23.72
N TYR A 751 -3.56 7.62 -22.90
CA TYR A 751 -3.74 6.23 -23.29
C TYR A 751 -5.01 5.71 -22.64
N TYR A 752 -5.76 4.94 -23.41
CA TYR A 752 -6.99 4.32 -22.99
C TYR A 752 -6.79 2.82 -23.00
N SER A 753 -7.22 2.17 -21.93
CA SER A 753 -7.16 0.73 -21.78
C SER A 753 -8.46 0.20 -21.21
N VAL A 754 -8.90 -0.95 -21.70
CA VAL A 754 -10.04 -1.68 -21.15
C VAL A 754 -9.55 -3.01 -20.61
N TYR A 755 -9.93 -3.34 -19.38
CA TYR A 755 -9.61 -4.63 -18.74
C TYR A 755 -10.59 -4.91 -17.60
N PRO A 756 -10.78 -6.18 -17.20
CA PRO A 756 -11.59 -6.55 -16.03
C PRO A 756 -10.83 -6.31 -14.71
N ASN A 757 -11.48 -5.79 -13.67
CA ASN A 757 -10.88 -5.77 -12.32
C ASN A 757 -10.95 -7.16 -11.65
N MET A 758 -10.55 -7.25 -10.37
CA MET A 758 -10.61 -8.52 -9.61
C MET A 758 -12.05 -9.04 -9.42
N ASN A 759 -13.05 -8.15 -9.45
CA ASN A 759 -14.47 -8.49 -9.40
C ASN A 759 -15.07 -8.68 -10.82
N LEU A 760 -14.21 -8.78 -11.83
CA LEU A 760 -14.54 -8.90 -13.26
C LEU A 760 -15.27 -7.70 -13.89
N ASP A 761 -15.44 -6.60 -13.15
CA ASP A 761 -16.04 -5.37 -13.69
C ASP A 761 -15.19 -4.80 -14.82
N MET A 762 -15.86 -4.34 -15.88
CA MET A 762 -15.25 -3.59 -16.97
C MET A 762 -14.66 -2.28 -16.46
N ILE A 763 -13.34 -2.15 -16.52
CA ILE A 763 -12.62 -0.92 -16.21
C ILE A 763 -12.08 -0.28 -17.48
N VAL A 764 -12.43 0.99 -17.68
CA VAL A 764 -11.77 1.87 -18.64
C VAL A 764 -10.70 2.66 -17.89
N LYS A 765 -9.44 2.27 -18.05
CA LYS A 765 -8.29 2.96 -17.46
C LYS A 765 -7.76 4.01 -18.41
N VAL A 766 -7.80 5.24 -17.95
CA VAL A 766 -7.21 6.39 -18.62
C VAL A 766 -5.87 6.66 -17.96
N THR A 767 -4.79 6.54 -18.72
CA THR A 767 -3.47 6.94 -18.24
C THR A 767 -2.93 8.08 -19.06
N ARG A 768 -2.22 8.95 -18.40
CA ARG A 768 -1.79 10.18 -19.03
C ARG A 768 -0.40 10.08 -19.64
N LYS A 769 -0.27 10.51 -20.89
CA LYS A 769 1.00 10.66 -21.59
C LYS A 769 1.64 12.00 -21.22
N TRP A 770 2.96 12.01 -21.10
CA TRP A 770 3.73 13.24 -21.02
C TRP A 770 4.30 13.52 -22.41
N LYS A 771 4.34 14.79 -22.82
CA LYS A 771 5.01 15.18 -24.07
C LYS A 771 6.47 14.80 -24.02
N TRP A 772 7.10 14.56 -25.16
CA TRP A 772 8.45 13.99 -25.20
C TRP A 772 9.45 14.81 -24.38
N TYR A 773 9.41 16.14 -24.42
CA TYR A 773 10.30 17.03 -23.67
C TYR A 773 10.02 17.11 -22.16
N GLU A 774 9.00 16.42 -21.66
CA GLU A 774 8.63 16.30 -20.25
C GLU A 774 8.31 14.85 -19.86
N SER A 775 8.69 13.89 -20.72
CA SER A 775 8.27 12.49 -20.62
C SER A 775 8.80 11.75 -19.39
N ASN A 776 9.92 12.23 -18.84
CA ASN A 776 10.53 11.65 -17.66
C ASN A 776 10.99 12.73 -16.68
N LYS A 777 11.30 12.30 -15.44
CA LYS A 777 11.72 13.20 -14.36
C LYS A 777 12.96 14.02 -14.70
N LEU A 778 13.91 13.49 -15.48
CA LEU A 778 15.12 14.23 -15.84
C LEU A 778 14.82 15.36 -16.81
N ARG A 779 13.96 15.09 -17.81
CA ARG A 779 13.50 16.11 -18.77
C ARG A 779 12.67 17.20 -18.09
N ARG A 780 11.77 16.83 -17.17
CA ARG A 780 11.06 17.83 -16.34
C ARG A 780 12.01 18.64 -15.46
N LYS A 781 13.02 17.99 -14.87
CA LYS A 781 14.07 18.69 -14.10
C LYS A 781 14.92 19.60 -15.01
N PHE A 782 15.13 19.25 -16.27
CA PHE A 782 15.77 20.13 -17.25
C PHE A 782 14.91 21.35 -17.56
N VAL A 783 13.60 21.16 -17.79
CA VAL A 783 12.65 22.28 -17.94
C VAL A 783 12.69 23.19 -16.71
N GLU A 784 12.71 22.61 -15.51
CA GLU A 784 12.77 23.35 -14.26
C GLU A 784 14.09 24.12 -14.05
N LEU A 785 15.24 23.50 -14.37
CA LEU A 785 16.56 24.07 -14.10
C LEU A 785 17.05 25.05 -15.17
N PHE A 786 16.62 24.88 -16.42
CA PHE A 786 17.14 25.66 -17.55
C PHE A 786 16.05 26.48 -18.24
N ILE A 787 14.92 25.85 -18.59
CA ILE A 787 13.86 26.53 -19.35
C ILE A 787 13.06 27.50 -18.48
N TYR A 788 12.68 27.11 -17.26
CA TYR A 788 11.92 27.96 -16.35
C TYR A 788 12.67 29.26 -15.98
N PRO A 789 13.98 29.24 -15.68
CA PRO A 789 14.77 30.48 -15.56
C PRO A 789 14.70 31.38 -16.79
N MET A 790 14.80 30.83 -18.00
CA MET A 790 14.66 31.61 -19.25
C MET A 790 13.25 32.19 -19.38
N LEU A 791 12.20 31.42 -19.09
CA LEU A 791 10.82 31.90 -19.12
C LEU A 791 10.58 33.07 -18.14
N ARG A 792 11.32 33.13 -17.03
CA ARG A 792 11.27 34.26 -16.09
C ARG A 792 11.91 35.54 -16.63
N MET A 793 12.57 35.52 -17.78
CA MET A 793 13.01 36.73 -18.48
C MET A 793 11.86 37.40 -19.24
N LEU A 794 10.78 36.67 -19.52
CA LEU A 794 9.60 37.23 -20.19
C LEU A 794 8.87 38.27 -19.30
N PRO A 795 8.15 39.22 -19.90
CA PRO A 795 7.35 40.19 -19.17
C PRO A 795 6.27 39.54 -18.28
N VAL A 796 6.09 40.08 -17.07
CA VAL A 796 4.97 39.70 -16.20
C VAL A 796 3.68 40.31 -16.76
N ARG A 797 2.66 39.47 -16.93
CA ARG A 797 1.33 39.83 -17.43
C ARG A 797 0.44 40.22 -16.24
N LYS A 798 0.01 41.49 -16.20
CA LYS A 798 -0.68 42.09 -15.06
C LYS A 798 -2.04 41.42 -14.75
N LYS A 799 -2.85 41.09 -15.76
CA LYS A 799 -4.19 40.50 -15.60
C LYS A 799 -4.19 38.95 -15.68
N ARG A 800 -3.24 38.29 -15.00
CA ARG A 800 -3.16 36.82 -14.93
C ARG A 800 -3.03 36.34 -13.50
N ILE A 801 -3.85 35.35 -13.14
CA ILE A 801 -3.93 34.78 -11.80
C ILE A 801 -3.78 33.26 -11.88
N VAL A 802 -2.86 32.68 -11.12
CA VAL A 802 -2.70 31.23 -11.00
C VAL A 802 -3.31 30.76 -9.68
N PHE A 803 -4.24 29.81 -9.76
CA PHE A 803 -4.89 29.15 -8.62
C PHE A 803 -4.37 27.71 -8.45
N GLU A 804 -4.13 27.27 -7.21
CA GLU A 804 -3.80 25.88 -6.85
C GLU A 804 -4.46 25.48 -5.52
N GLY A 805 -5.29 24.43 -5.52
CA GLY A 805 -5.87 23.81 -4.32
C GLY A 805 -5.20 22.47 -4.00
N TRP A 806 -4.75 22.25 -2.76
CA TRP A 806 -4.10 21.02 -2.27
C TRP A 806 -3.08 20.43 -3.28
N TRP A 807 -2.05 21.21 -3.63
CA TRP A 807 -1.01 20.81 -4.59
C TRP A 807 -1.52 20.43 -5.99
N GLY A 808 -2.68 20.98 -6.37
CA GLY A 808 -3.35 20.78 -7.66
C GLY A 808 -4.17 19.49 -7.72
N GLN A 809 -4.46 18.84 -6.60
CA GLN A 809 -5.24 17.59 -6.59
C GLN A 809 -6.73 17.83 -6.79
N LYS A 810 -7.26 18.98 -6.35
CA LYS A 810 -8.70 19.25 -6.31
C LYS A 810 -9.00 20.70 -6.68
N PHE A 811 -10.18 20.92 -7.25
CA PHE A 811 -10.81 22.22 -7.48
C PHE A 811 -11.75 22.52 -6.31
N HIS A 812 -11.23 23.09 -5.22
CA HIS A 812 -11.97 23.25 -3.95
C HIS A 812 -11.46 24.40 -3.07
N CYS A 813 -12.15 24.63 -1.94
CA CYS A 813 -11.76 25.51 -0.83
C CYS A 813 -11.63 27.00 -1.25
N ASN A 814 -10.90 27.80 -0.45
CA ASN A 814 -10.72 29.23 -0.63
C ASN A 814 -10.25 29.64 -2.04
N PRO A 815 -9.30 28.93 -2.69
CA PRO A 815 -8.91 29.25 -4.07
C PRO A 815 -10.06 29.07 -5.07
N LYS A 816 -10.93 28.06 -4.89
CA LYS A 816 -12.13 27.87 -5.73
C LYS A 816 -13.10 29.03 -5.58
N ALA A 817 -13.43 29.40 -4.34
CA ALA A 817 -14.38 30.47 -4.08
C ALA A 817 -13.89 31.81 -4.65
N PHE A 818 -12.63 32.18 -4.38
CA PHE A 818 -12.06 33.40 -4.92
C PHE A 818 -11.96 33.37 -6.46
N TYR A 819 -11.62 32.21 -7.05
CA TYR A 819 -11.66 32.05 -8.50
C TYR A 819 -13.06 32.25 -9.08
N LYS A 820 -14.12 31.70 -8.46
CA LYS A 820 -15.50 31.86 -8.95
C LYS A 820 -15.92 33.33 -8.95
N TYR A 821 -15.54 34.08 -7.91
CA TYR A 821 -15.71 35.53 -7.87
C TYR A 821 -14.97 36.22 -9.03
N MET A 822 -13.68 35.92 -9.22
CA MET A 822 -12.88 36.53 -10.30
C MET A 822 -13.39 36.18 -11.70
N ASP A 823 -13.77 34.92 -11.96
CA ASP A 823 -14.26 34.47 -13.27
C ASP A 823 -15.59 35.12 -13.65
N LYS A 824 -16.44 35.41 -12.64
CA LYS A 824 -17.75 36.04 -12.83
C LYS A 824 -17.68 37.57 -12.91
N GLU A 825 -17.05 38.21 -11.92
CA GLU A 825 -17.08 39.68 -11.76
C GLU A 825 -15.94 40.39 -12.51
N HIS A 826 -14.84 39.67 -12.82
CA HIS A 826 -13.65 40.22 -13.46
C HIS A 826 -13.16 39.36 -14.64
N PRO A 827 -14.00 39.15 -15.68
CA PRO A 827 -13.65 38.31 -16.83
C PRO A 827 -12.48 38.86 -17.66
N ASP A 828 -12.06 40.11 -17.42
CA ASP A 828 -10.87 40.72 -18.00
C ASP A 828 -9.55 40.11 -17.45
N TYR A 829 -9.61 39.38 -16.33
CA TYR A 829 -8.51 38.59 -15.81
C TYR A 829 -8.50 37.18 -16.38
N THR A 830 -7.33 36.76 -16.88
CA THR A 830 -7.15 35.35 -17.24
C THR A 830 -6.85 34.53 -16.00
N CYS A 831 -7.80 33.69 -15.60
CA CYS A 831 -7.63 32.73 -14.51
C CYS A 831 -7.01 31.42 -15.01
N ILE A 832 -6.00 30.92 -14.30
CA ILE A 832 -5.29 29.68 -14.62
C ILE A 832 -5.36 28.73 -13.43
N TRP A 833 -5.82 27.50 -13.65
CA TRP A 833 -5.85 26.44 -12.65
C TRP A 833 -4.71 25.45 -12.85
N SER A 834 -3.82 25.34 -11.85
CA SER A 834 -2.78 24.31 -11.81
C SER A 834 -3.36 23.03 -11.21
N LEU A 835 -3.44 21.98 -12.03
CA LEU A 835 -4.00 20.69 -11.66
C LEU A 835 -3.01 19.56 -11.94
N VAL A 836 -3.01 18.51 -11.11
CA VAL A 836 -2.24 17.29 -11.37
C VAL A 836 -2.71 16.65 -12.69
N ASP A 837 -4.02 16.64 -12.91
CA ASP A 837 -4.65 16.36 -14.19
C ASP A 837 -5.50 17.55 -14.66
N GLU A 838 -5.14 18.21 -15.78
CA GLU A 838 -5.93 19.31 -16.34
C GLU A 838 -7.29 18.90 -16.90
N ARG A 839 -7.61 17.60 -16.94
CA ARG A 839 -8.98 17.14 -17.17
C ARG A 839 -9.84 17.13 -15.92
N THR A 840 -9.30 17.49 -14.75
CA THR A 840 -10.11 17.68 -13.54
C THR A 840 -11.19 18.72 -13.85
N PRO A 841 -12.48 18.41 -13.61
CA PRO A 841 -13.56 19.35 -13.85
C PRO A 841 -13.37 20.64 -13.04
N ILE A 842 -13.58 21.79 -13.68
CA ILE A 842 -13.68 23.09 -13.01
C ILE A 842 -14.96 23.78 -13.50
N GLU A 843 -15.57 24.58 -12.65
CA GLU A 843 -16.65 25.49 -13.02
C GLU A 843 -16.04 26.74 -13.69
N GLY A 844 -16.73 27.38 -14.63
CA GLY A 844 -16.26 28.63 -15.25
C GLY A 844 -15.22 28.48 -16.37
N ASN A 845 -14.57 29.59 -16.75
CA ASN A 845 -13.76 29.72 -17.98
C ASN A 845 -12.23 29.58 -17.76
N GLY A 846 -11.80 29.19 -16.56
CA GLY A 846 -10.40 29.08 -16.19
C GLY A 846 -9.56 28.17 -17.12
N ILE A 847 -8.34 28.61 -17.43
CA ILE A 847 -7.39 27.80 -18.20
C ILE A 847 -6.82 26.71 -17.31
N ARG A 848 -7.17 25.45 -17.58
CA ARG A 848 -6.61 24.29 -16.87
C ARG A 848 -5.22 23.95 -17.40
N VAL A 849 -4.27 23.76 -16.47
CA VAL A 849 -2.86 23.51 -16.81
C VAL A 849 -2.29 22.39 -15.96
N ARG A 850 -1.60 21.47 -16.61
CA ARG A 850 -0.86 20.41 -15.93
C ARG A 850 0.24 20.97 -15.05
N ARG A 851 0.19 20.71 -13.75
CA ARG A 851 1.26 20.97 -12.81
C ARG A 851 2.58 20.33 -13.25
N LYS A 852 3.68 21.09 -13.19
CA LYS A 852 5.04 20.69 -13.65
C LYS A 852 5.21 20.50 -15.15
N SER A 853 4.21 20.82 -15.98
CA SER A 853 4.42 20.88 -17.43
C SER A 853 5.17 22.14 -17.83
N LEU A 854 5.69 22.16 -19.06
CA LEU A 854 6.25 23.38 -19.64
C LEU A 854 5.24 24.56 -19.60
N ARG A 855 3.97 24.29 -19.90
CA ARG A 855 2.89 25.29 -19.86
C ARG A 855 2.67 25.81 -18.44
N TYR A 856 2.75 24.96 -17.43
CA TYR A 856 2.72 25.40 -16.03
C TYR A 856 3.89 26.32 -15.71
N HIS A 857 5.12 25.95 -16.06
CA HIS A 857 6.29 26.79 -15.82
C HIS A 857 6.20 28.15 -16.53
N TYR A 858 5.60 28.20 -17.72
CA TYR A 858 5.30 29.45 -18.42
C TYR A 858 4.35 30.35 -17.62
N TYR A 859 3.22 29.82 -17.12
CA TYR A 859 2.30 30.63 -16.31
C TYR A 859 2.90 31.01 -14.95
N MET A 860 3.67 30.12 -14.32
CA MET A 860 4.40 30.46 -13.08
C MET A 860 5.42 31.58 -13.30
N ALA A 861 6.06 31.65 -14.48
CA ALA A 861 7.05 32.66 -14.79
C ALA A 861 6.45 34.01 -15.18
N THR A 862 5.26 34.01 -15.80
CA THR A 862 4.67 35.19 -16.46
C THR A 862 3.44 35.76 -15.76
N SER A 863 2.77 35.04 -14.85
CA SER A 863 1.59 35.57 -14.17
C SER A 863 1.96 36.54 -13.05
N LYS A 864 1.09 37.52 -12.78
CA LYS A 864 1.28 38.52 -11.74
C LYS A 864 0.82 38.01 -10.38
N TYR A 865 -0.32 37.34 -10.31
CA TYR A 865 -0.95 36.92 -9.05
C TYR A 865 -0.96 35.38 -8.90
N PHE A 866 -0.78 34.92 -7.67
CA PHE A 866 -0.76 33.52 -7.29
C PHE A 866 -1.62 33.30 -6.05
N VAL A 867 -2.55 32.36 -6.09
CA VAL A 867 -3.49 32.06 -5.01
C VAL A 867 -3.42 30.57 -4.69
N ASN A 868 -3.15 30.22 -3.43
CA ASN A 868 -3.13 28.82 -2.99
C ASN A 868 -3.57 28.69 -1.53
N ASN A 869 -3.91 27.48 -1.10
CA ASN A 869 -4.33 27.17 0.29
C ASN A 869 -3.34 26.28 1.06
N VAL A 870 -2.20 25.97 0.45
CA VAL A 870 -1.15 25.13 1.04
C VAL A 870 0.22 25.71 0.72
N ASN A 871 0.83 25.32 -0.39
CA ASN A 871 2.11 25.85 -0.83
C ASN A 871 2.38 25.40 -2.27
N PHE A 872 2.80 26.30 -3.15
CA PHE A 872 3.34 25.92 -4.45
C PHE A 872 4.62 25.08 -4.33
N MET A 873 4.96 24.37 -5.40
CA MET A 873 6.15 23.52 -5.47
C MET A 873 7.45 24.28 -5.15
N GLU A 874 8.46 23.56 -4.67
CA GLU A 874 9.74 24.14 -4.22
C GLU A 874 10.52 24.85 -5.34
N SER A 875 10.32 24.41 -6.58
CA SER A 875 10.97 25.01 -7.75
C SER A 875 10.36 26.34 -8.17
N PHE A 876 9.17 26.68 -7.66
CA PHE A 876 8.59 27.99 -7.90
C PHE A 876 9.45 29.05 -7.22
N LYS A 877 10.08 29.88 -8.06
CA LYS A 877 10.87 31.04 -7.67
C LYS A 877 10.09 32.31 -8.01
N LYS A 878 9.44 32.89 -7.00
CA LYS A 878 8.70 34.14 -7.10
C LYS A 878 9.63 35.29 -7.51
N ARG A 879 9.18 36.12 -8.45
CA ARG A 879 9.88 37.34 -8.93
C ARG A 879 9.42 38.55 -8.11
N LYS A 880 10.22 39.62 -8.04
CA LYS A 880 9.88 40.87 -7.32
C LYS A 880 8.52 41.46 -7.71
N LYS A 881 8.13 41.39 -8.98
CA LYS A 881 6.86 41.93 -9.47
C LYS A 881 5.65 41.02 -9.25
N GLN A 882 5.84 39.79 -8.75
CA GLN A 882 4.77 38.80 -8.55
C GLN A 882 4.25 38.84 -7.12
N VAL A 883 2.95 38.55 -6.97
CA VAL A 883 2.21 38.61 -5.71
C VAL A 883 1.65 37.23 -5.37
N GLU A 884 1.94 36.73 -4.18
CA GLU A 884 1.44 35.44 -3.70
C GLU A 884 0.51 35.61 -2.49
N VAL A 885 -0.72 35.12 -2.63
CA VAL A 885 -1.76 35.07 -1.61
C VAL A 885 -1.89 33.64 -1.08
N GLN A 886 -1.61 33.46 0.20
CA GLN A 886 -1.88 32.25 0.94
C GLN A 886 -3.26 32.37 1.60
N THR A 887 -4.18 31.51 1.20
CA THR A 887 -5.58 31.55 1.64
C THR A 887 -5.88 30.59 2.78
N MET A 888 -4.94 29.69 3.13
CA MET A 888 -5.15 28.64 4.12
C MET A 888 -6.36 27.75 3.78
N HIS A 889 -6.63 26.74 4.62
CA HIS A 889 -7.76 25.82 4.45
C HIS A 889 -8.60 25.68 5.73
N GLY A 890 -8.46 26.63 6.65
CA GLY A 890 -9.16 26.71 7.94
C GLY A 890 -8.26 27.25 9.04
N THR A 891 -8.90 27.72 10.11
CA THR A 891 -8.21 28.19 11.33
C THR A 891 -7.57 26.99 12.07
N PRO A 892 -6.26 27.03 12.39
CA PRO A 892 -5.59 25.89 13.01
C PRO A 892 -5.99 25.69 14.49
N LEU A 893 -6.69 24.60 14.82
CA LEU A 893 -6.82 24.14 16.21
C LEU A 893 -5.51 23.51 16.70
N LYS A 894 -4.96 22.60 15.90
CA LYS A 894 -3.78 21.79 16.20
C LYS A 894 -2.51 22.57 15.87
N THR A 895 -1.41 22.31 16.58
CA THR A 895 -0.10 22.88 16.21
C THR A 895 0.28 22.52 14.77
N LEU A 896 0.90 23.47 14.05
CA LEU A 896 1.29 23.32 12.64
C LEU A 896 2.69 23.88 12.38
N GLY A 897 3.41 23.27 11.44
CA GLY A 897 4.64 23.85 10.90
C GLY A 897 5.74 23.96 11.96
N LEU A 898 6.16 25.19 12.26
CA LEU A 898 7.24 25.45 13.23
C LEU A 898 6.86 25.09 14.68
N ASP A 899 5.56 25.03 14.98
CA ASP A 899 5.07 24.82 16.33
C ASP A 899 4.83 23.33 16.66
N VAL A 900 5.09 22.41 15.71
CA VAL A 900 4.94 20.96 15.93
C VAL A 900 6.28 20.38 16.42
N PRO A 901 6.35 19.86 17.67
CA PRO A 901 7.56 19.21 18.16
C PRO A 901 7.96 18.04 17.27
N GLY A 902 9.23 18.00 16.83
CA GLY A 902 9.79 16.89 16.06
C GLY A 902 9.43 16.82 14.56
N GLU A 903 8.50 17.64 14.03
CA GLU A 903 8.13 17.60 12.58
C GLU A 903 9.27 18.14 11.69
N LEU A 904 10.00 19.15 12.17
CA LEU A 904 11.15 19.76 11.50
C LEU A 904 12.42 19.53 12.35
N PRO A 905 12.94 18.30 12.40
CA PRO A 905 13.96 17.89 13.38
C PRO A 905 15.35 18.48 13.12
N THR A 906 15.60 19.06 11.95
CA THR A 906 16.88 19.67 11.59
C THR A 906 16.73 21.14 11.26
N GLU A 907 17.76 21.93 11.56
CA GLU A 907 17.78 23.36 11.23
C GLU A 907 17.68 23.59 9.71
N GLU A 908 18.24 22.70 8.89
CA GLU A 908 18.07 22.76 7.42
C GLU A 908 16.60 22.63 7.00
N ALA A 909 15.86 21.67 7.58
CA ALA A 909 14.43 21.48 7.30
C ALA A 909 13.62 22.72 7.74
N ARG A 910 13.94 23.26 8.92
CA ARG A 910 13.33 24.48 9.46
C ARG A 910 13.56 25.69 8.56
N GLN A 911 14.80 25.97 8.16
CA GLN A 911 15.14 27.08 7.27
C GLN A 911 14.50 26.93 5.89
N LYS A 912 14.44 25.70 5.36
CA LYS A 912 13.77 25.42 4.09
C LYS A 912 12.28 25.72 4.15
N PHE A 913 11.62 25.41 5.28
CA PHE A 913 10.22 25.73 5.52
C PHE A 913 9.99 27.25 5.61
N ILE A 914 10.78 27.96 6.42
CA ILE A 914 10.70 29.43 6.56
C ILE A 914 10.89 30.12 5.20
N LYS A 915 11.90 29.71 4.43
CA LYS A 915 12.17 30.25 3.08
C LYS A 915 11.01 30.04 2.10
N LYS A 916 10.22 28.99 2.32
CA LYS A 916 9.06 28.68 1.49
C LYS A 916 7.89 29.60 1.83
N CYS A 917 7.62 29.79 3.12
CA CYS A 917 6.56 30.66 3.64
C CYS A 917 6.86 32.15 3.41
N SER A 918 8.14 32.56 3.44
CA SER A 918 8.54 33.96 3.20
C SER A 918 8.24 34.47 1.79
N ARG A 919 7.87 33.57 0.86
CA ARG A 919 7.39 33.93 -0.48
C ARG A 919 6.02 34.58 -0.45
N TRP A 920 5.15 34.22 0.49
CA TRP A 920 3.81 34.78 0.59
C TRP A 920 3.90 36.29 0.81
N ASP A 921 3.13 37.06 0.08
CA ASP A 921 2.99 38.52 0.31
C ASP A 921 1.82 38.78 1.25
N TYR A 922 0.78 37.98 1.09
CA TYR A 922 -0.47 38.08 1.84
C TYR A 922 -0.84 36.73 2.44
N LEU A 923 -1.34 36.76 3.69
CA LEU A 923 -1.90 35.60 4.38
C LEU A 923 -3.33 35.92 4.84
N VAL A 924 -4.31 35.18 4.33
CA VAL A 924 -5.72 35.35 4.70
C VAL A 924 -6.00 34.73 6.06
N VAL A 925 -6.66 35.50 6.93
CA VAL A 925 -7.00 35.10 8.29
C VAL A 925 -8.45 35.43 8.61
N GLN A 926 -9.05 34.59 9.45
CA GLN A 926 -10.45 34.69 9.87
C GLN A 926 -10.65 35.62 11.07
N SER A 927 -9.60 35.81 11.87
CA SER A 927 -9.63 36.58 13.12
C SER A 927 -8.22 37.01 13.56
N SER A 928 -8.16 37.93 14.52
CA SER A 928 -6.94 38.29 15.24
C SER A 928 -6.27 37.08 15.95
N LYS A 929 -7.06 36.12 16.46
CA LYS A 929 -6.50 34.89 17.05
C LYS A 929 -5.85 33.99 15.99
N ALA A 930 -6.48 33.82 14.83
CA ALA A 930 -5.88 33.08 13.72
C ALA A 930 -4.59 33.75 13.20
N GLU A 931 -4.54 35.08 13.18
CA GLU A 931 -3.32 35.85 12.87
C GLU A 931 -2.17 35.52 13.83
N SER A 932 -2.43 35.56 15.15
CA SER A 932 -1.42 35.23 16.17
C SER A 932 -0.87 33.79 16.02
N ILE A 933 -1.75 32.81 15.84
CA ILE A 933 -1.38 31.40 15.67
C ILE A 933 -0.53 31.23 14.41
N THR A 934 -1.02 31.72 13.28
CA THR A 934 -0.37 31.51 11.98
C THR A 934 0.93 32.30 11.81
N SER A 935 1.09 33.41 12.53
CA SER A 935 2.37 34.14 12.64
C SER A 935 3.49 33.23 13.17
N SER A 936 3.21 32.47 14.24
CA SER A 936 4.18 31.52 14.81
C SER A 936 4.40 30.32 13.88
N CYS A 937 3.32 29.63 13.50
CA CYS A 937 3.38 28.39 12.72
C CYS A 937 4.21 28.52 11.43
N TYR A 938 4.18 29.70 10.79
CA TYR A 938 4.81 29.95 9.50
C TYR A 938 5.95 30.97 9.51
N ALA A 939 6.29 31.54 10.67
CA ALA A 939 7.18 32.69 10.81
C ALA A 939 6.83 33.82 9.82
N PHE A 940 5.53 34.08 9.63
CA PHE A 940 5.04 35.03 8.65
C PHE A 940 5.07 36.45 9.24
N LYS A 941 5.69 37.39 8.51
CA LYS A 941 5.94 38.77 8.99
C LYS A 941 5.45 39.87 8.02
N LYS A 942 4.71 39.50 6.97
CA LYS A 942 4.21 40.45 5.97
C LYS A 942 2.75 40.79 6.26
N GLU A 943 1.94 41.03 5.23
CA GLU A 943 0.59 41.54 5.40
C GLU A 943 -0.42 40.42 5.61
N PHE A 944 -1.20 40.51 6.69
CA PHE A 944 -2.37 39.68 6.92
C PHE A 944 -3.61 40.30 6.25
N LEU A 945 -4.33 39.51 5.46
CA LEU A 945 -5.62 39.90 4.89
C LEU A 945 -6.73 39.53 5.88
N LYS A 946 -7.21 40.55 6.59
CA LYS A 946 -8.24 40.48 7.63
C LYS A 946 -9.65 40.50 7.03
N THR A 947 -9.94 39.51 6.19
CA THR A 947 -11.12 39.50 5.31
C THR A 947 -12.13 38.40 5.64
N GLY A 948 -11.76 37.42 6.46
CA GLY A 948 -12.46 36.14 6.48
C GLY A 948 -12.03 35.24 5.31
N TYR A 949 -12.54 34.01 5.28
CA TYR A 949 -12.18 33.04 4.25
C TYR A 949 -13.13 33.10 3.04
N PRO A 950 -12.62 33.18 1.78
CA PRO A 950 -13.46 33.20 0.58
C PRO A 950 -14.50 32.09 0.48
N ARG A 951 -14.20 30.89 0.97
CA ARG A 951 -15.17 29.79 0.93
C ARG A 951 -16.40 30.06 1.79
N ASN A 952 -16.26 30.86 2.85
CA ASN A 952 -17.32 31.15 3.80
C ASN A 952 -18.28 32.23 3.27
N ASP A 953 -17.96 32.93 2.17
CA ASP A 953 -18.84 33.92 1.55
C ASP A 953 -20.24 33.34 1.24
N VAL A 954 -20.29 32.07 0.83
CA VAL A 954 -21.53 31.36 0.52
C VAL A 954 -22.42 31.14 1.75
N LEU A 955 -21.85 31.08 2.96
CA LEU A 955 -22.59 30.92 4.20
C LEU A 955 -23.41 32.15 4.55
N PHE A 956 -23.11 33.29 3.95
CA PHE A 956 -23.93 34.51 4.05
C PHE A 956 -24.91 34.60 2.89
N ALA A 957 -24.44 34.38 1.67
CA ALA A 957 -25.25 34.54 0.47
C ALA A 957 -26.38 33.51 0.32
N LYS A 958 -26.19 32.28 0.82
CA LYS A 958 -27.12 31.15 0.62
C LYS A 958 -27.76 30.63 1.92
N ASN A 959 -27.63 31.35 3.02
CA ASN A 959 -28.31 31.01 4.27
C ASN A 959 -29.75 31.51 4.27
N ASN A 960 -30.55 30.96 3.35
CA ASN A 960 -31.98 31.21 3.20
C ASN A 960 -32.71 29.90 2.90
N GLU A 961 -34.00 29.84 3.22
CA GLU A 961 -34.82 28.64 3.14
C GLU A 961 -34.83 27.98 1.75
N LYS A 962 -34.88 28.81 0.69
CA LYS A 962 -34.90 28.33 -0.69
C LYS A 962 -33.62 27.59 -1.07
N ASP A 963 -32.46 28.21 -0.87
CA ASP A 963 -31.16 27.60 -1.20
C ASP A 963 -30.90 26.34 -0.36
N ILE A 964 -31.28 26.35 0.93
CA ILE A 964 -31.16 25.19 1.83
C ILE A 964 -32.04 24.04 1.34
N THR A 965 -33.27 24.31 0.94
CA THR A 965 -34.19 23.31 0.38
C THR A 965 -33.64 22.71 -0.92
N ASP A 966 -33.08 23.53 -1.81
CA ASP A 966 -32.43 23.07 -3.03
C ASP A 966 -31.21 22.17 -2.73
N ILE A 967 -30.45 22.47 -1.68
CA ILE A 967 -29.32 21.64 -1.24
C ILE A 967 -29.82 20.30 -0.66
N LYS A 968 -30.83 20.32 0.21
CA LYS A 968 -31.43 19.09 0.77
C LYS A 968 -31.94 18.17 -0.35
N LYS A 969 -32.64 18.73 -1.35
CA LYS A 969 -33.10 17.99 -2.53
C LYS A 969 -31.96 17.35 -3.32
N LYS A 970 -30.82 18.05 -3.49
CA LYS A 970 -29.63 17.47 -4.14
C LYS A 970 -29.00 16.32 -3.35
N LEU A 971 -29.12 16.36 -2.02
CA LEU A 971 -28.63 15.32 -1.12
C LEU A 971 -29.60 14.14 -0.96
N GLY A 972 -30.81 14.22 -1.55
CA GLY A 972 -31.85 13.21 -1.37
C GLY A 972 -32.58 13.30 -0.03
N ILE A 973 -32.50 14.45 0.65
CA ILE A 973 -33.12 14.69 1.97
C ILE A 973 -34.46 15.40 1.76
N SER A 974 -35.49 14.96 2.48
CA SER A 974 -36.79 15.64 2.50
C SER A 974 -36.67 17.08 3.05
N PRO A 975 -37.30 18.09 2.43
CA PRO A 975 -37.24 19.48 2.89
C PRO A 975 -37.60 19.67 4.38
N GLU A 976 -38.59 18.92 4.85
CA GLU A 976 -39.15 19.00 6.21
C GLU A 976 -38.22 18.41 7.29
N LYS A 977 -37.32 17.48 6.94
CA LYS A 977 -36.39 16.86 7.90
C LYS A 977 -35.31 17.85 8.31
N LYS A 978 -35.04 17.95 9.61
CA LYS A 978 -33.83 18.60 10.14
C LYS A 978 -32.60 17.72 9.89
N VAL A 979 -31.41 18.31 9.90
CA VAL A 979 -30.18 17.62 9.50
C VAL A 979 -29.11 17.77 10.56
N ILE A 980 -28.54 16.65 10.97
CA ILE A 980 -27.37 16.57 11.84
C ILE A 980 -26.18 16.17 10.99
N MET A 981 -25.08 16.91 11.04
CA MET A 981 -23.83 16.48 10.42
C MET A 981 -22.84 16.03 11.47
N TYR A 982 -22.41 14.77 11.37
CA TYR A 982 -21.33 14.23 12.18
C TYR A 982 -20.01 14.24 11.40
N ALA A 983 -19.03 15.01 11.89
CA ALA A 983 -17.75 15.26 11.22
C ALA A 983 -16.54 15.02 12.14
N PRO A 984 -16.30 13.77 12.59
CA PRO A 984 -15.21 13.46 13.51
C PRO A 984 -13.84 13.50 12.82
N THR A 985 -12.80 13.81 13.60
CA THR A 985 -11.41 13.65 13.13
C THR A 985 -10.99 12.20 13.10
N TRP A 986 -10.12 11.83 12.15
CA TRP A 986 -9.65 10.45 12.04
C TRP A 986 -8.67 10.13 13.18
N ARG A 987 -8.76 8.90 13.70
CA ARG A 987 -7.78 8.31 14.65
C ARG A 987 -6.87 7.35 13.91
N VAL A 988 -7.47 6.34 13.29
CA VAL A 988 -6.77 5.31 12.52
C VAL A 988 -7.07 5.45 11.03
N ARG A 989 -6.07 5.20 10.20
CA ARG A 989 -6.22 5.28 8.74
C ARG A 989 -6.94 4.02 8.22
N ASN A 990 -7.95 4.26 7.41
CA ASN A 990 -8.88 3.34 6.75
C ASN A 990 -9.83 2.62 7.71
N GLN A 991 -9.96 3.11 8.94
CA GLN A 991 -10.92 2.61 9.93
C GLN A 991 -11.84 3.73 10.37
N PHE A 992 -13.11 3.40 10.60
CA PHE A 992 -14.10 4.31 11.13
C PHE A 992 -15.05 3.52 12.05
N ASN A 993 -14.95 3.79 13.35
CA ASN A 993 -15.83 3.19 14.35
C ASN A 993 -16.86 4.22 14.79
N MET A 994 -18.14 3.92 14.59
CA MET A 994 -19.23 4.78 15.02
C MET A 994 -19.37 4.68 16.54
N LYS A 995 -19.03 5.75 17.26
CA LYS A 995 -19.07 5.80 18.73
C LYS A 995 -20.42 6.28 19.30
N ILE A 996 -21.31 6.78 18.43
CA ILE A 996 -22.69 7.11 18.79
C ILE A 996 -23.56 5.90 18.50
N ASP A 997 -24.39 5.50 19.45
CA ASP A 997 -25.39 4.45 19.29
C ASP A 997 -26.45 4.90 18.29
N ILE A 998 -26.32 4.40 17.06
CA ILE A 998 -27.21 4.74 15.95
C ILE A 998 -28.62 4.17 16.17
N GLN A 999 -28.77 3.05 16.87
CA GLN A 999 -30.08 2.42 17.05
C GLN A 999 -30.91 3.23 18.04
N GLU A 1000 -30.33 3.62 19.16
CA GLU A 1000 -31.02 4.48 20.13
C GLU A 1000 -31.22 5.89 19.55
N LEU A 1001 -30.26 6.44 18.81
CA LEU A 1001 -30.43 7.71 18.12
C LEU A 1001 -31.61 7.66 17.13
N LYS A 1002 -31.67 6.63 16.27
CA LYS A 1002 -32.79 6.43 15.32
C LYS A 1002 -34.13 6.41 16.04
N LYS A 1003 -34.24 5.59 17.09
CA LYS A 1003 -35.46 5.45 17.88
C LYS A 1003 -35.97 6.78 18.44
N GLN A 1004 -35.08 7.68 18.83
CA GLN A 1004 -35.44 8.95 19.46
C GLN A 1004 -35.77 10.06 18.45
N ILE A 1005 -35.11 10.11 17.28
CA ILE A 1005 -35.16 11.30 16.40
C ILE A 1005 -35.38 11.04 14.91
N GLN A 1006 -35.55 9.79 14.46
CA GLN A 1006 -35.67 9.48 13.02
C GLN A 1006 -36.84 10.18 12.33
N ASP A 1007 -37.91 10.50 13.05
CA ASP A 1007 -39.12 11.14 12.50
C ASP A 1007 -38.88 12.61 12.14
N ASP A 1008 -37.93 13.27 12.81
CA ASP A 1008 -37.65 14.69 12.61
C ASP A 1008 -36.30 14.97 11.94
N TYR A 1009 -35.32 14.07 12.10
CA TYR A 1009 -33.93 14.30 11.69
C TYR A 1009 -33.40 13.28 10.68
N VAL A 1010 -32.34 13.68 9.97
CA VAL A 1010 -31.45 12.83 9.17
C VAL A 1010 -30.00 13.07 9.61
N LEU A 1011 -29.20 12.01 9.67
CA LEU A 1011 -27.79 12.05 10.06
C LEU A 1011 -26.87 11.96 8.83
N MET A 1012 -26.11 13.02 8.58
CA MET A 1012 -25.05 13.08 7.57
C MET A 1012 -23.69 12.70 8.15
N LEU A 1013 -23.07 11.65 7.62
CA LEU A 1013 -21.71 11.25 7.98
C LEU A 1013 -20.68 11.91 7.05
N ARG A 1014 -19.90 12.85 7.59
CA ARG A 1014 -18.78 13.52 6.91
C ARG A 1014 -17.45 13.00 7.43
N ILE A 1015 -17.12 11.77 7.06
CA ILE A 1015 -15.93 11.07 7.55
C ILE A 1015 -14.70 11.55 6.78
N HIS A 1016 -13.57 11.67 7.49
CA HIS A 1016 -12.31 12.07 6.88
C HIS A 1016 -11.90 11.10 5.76
N PRO A 1017 -11.30 11.57 4.63
CA PRO A 1017 -10.87 10.69 3.53
C PRO A 1017 -9.87 9.60 3.91
N PHE A 1018 -9.15 9.79 5.02
CA PHE A 1018 -8.28 8.76 5.58
C PHE A 1018 -9.02 7.68 6.33
N ALA A 1019 -10.24 7.90 6.84
CA ALA A 1019 -11.01 6.94 7.62
C ALA A 1019 -12.19 6.33 6.85
N VAL A 1020 -12.72 7.04 5.84
CA VAL A 1020 -13.95 6.66 5.10
C VAL A 1020 -13.97 5.25 4.54
N LYS A 1021 -12.80 4.66 4.24
CA LYS A 1021 -12.72 3.27 3.75
C LYS A 1021 -13.16 2.22 4.78
N GLY A 1022 -13.16 2.57 6.06
CA GLY A 1022 -13.61 1.70 7.13
C GLY A 1022 -15.08 1.90 7.49
N LEU A 1023 -15.80 2.80 6.80
CA LEU A 1023 -17.25 2.92 6.98
C LEU A 1023 -17.90 1.64 6.45
N LYS A 1024 -18.60 0.93 7.34
CA LYS A 1024 -19.39 -0.25 7.00
C LYS A 1024 -20.66 0.18 6.27
N GLU A 1025 -21.01 -0.53 5.18
CA GLU A 1025 -22.18 -0.18 4.34
C GLU A 1025 -23.51 -0.44 5.06
N ASP A 1026 -23.56 -1.37 6.01
CA ASP A 1026 -24.73 -1.70 6.85
C ASP A 1026 -25.15 -0.56 7.80
N LEU A 1027 -24.27 0.40 8.08
CA LEU A 1027 -24.60 1.60 8.85
C LEU A 1027 -25.46 2.59 8.07
N LEU A 1028 -25.54 2.47 6.74
CA LEU A 1028 -26.19 3.44 5.85
C LEU A 1028 -27.61 3.02 5.50
N ASP A 1029 -28.53 3.99 5.58
CA ASP A 1029 -29.94 3.84 5.18
C ASP A 1029 -30.56 5.23 4.91
N GLU A 1030 -31.91 5.32 4.94
CA GLU A 1030 -32.61 6.59 4.73
C GLU A 1030 -32.36 7.61 5.85
N PHE A 1031 -32.02 7.17 7.07
CA PHE A 1031 -31.70 8.05 8.19
C PHE A 1031 -30.21 8.42 8.23
N VAL A 1032 -29.31 7.47 7.93
CA VAL A 1032 -27.86 7.70 7.95
C VAL A 1032 -27.28 7.76 6.54
N ILE A 1033 -26.89 8.95 6.10
CA ILE A 1033 -26.37 9.17 4.75
C ILE A 1033 -24.87 9.48 4.74
N ASN A 1034 -24.12 8.85 3.84
CA ASN A 1034 -22.68 9.11 3.67
C ASN A 1034 -22.43 10.29 2.73
N VAL A 1035 -21.95 11.41 3.27
CA VAL A 1035 -21.59 12.61 2.51
C VAL A 1035 -20.08 12.87 2.44
N SER A 1036 -19.25 11.87 2.76
CA SER A 1036 -17.78 12.02 2.85
C SER A 1036 -17.12 12.46 1.53
N ASN A 1037 -17.70 12.07 0.40
CA ASN A 1037 -17.20 12.44 -0.94
C ASN A 1037 -17.91 13.67 -1.54
N TYR A 1038 -18.86 14.29 -0.82
CA TYR A 1038 -19.57 15.47 -1.30
C TYR A 1038 -18.59 16.64 -1.50
N PRO A 1039 -18.65 17.37 -2.65
CA PRO A 1039 -17.58 18.28 -3.06
C PRO A 1039 -17.54 19.61 -2.28
N SER A 1040 -18.68 20.11 -1.78
CA SER A 1040 -18.76 21.39 -1.05
C SER A 1040 -19.13 21.14 0.40
N VAL A 1041 -18.20 21.40 1.32
CA VAL A 1041 -18.50 21.30 2.76
C VAL A 1041 -19.40 22.45 3.22
N GLU A 1042 -19.34 23.57 2.52
CA GLU A 1042 -20.09 24.79 2.80
C GLU A 1042 -21.60 24.59 2.56
N GLU A 1043 -21.97 23.85 1.51
CA GLU A 1043 -23.37 23.41 1.30
C GLU A 1043 -23.83 22.44 2.40
N LEU A 1044 -22.94 21.55 2.88
CA LEU A 1044 -23.28 20.68 4.01
C LEU A 1044 -23.52 21.48 5.29
N TYR A 1045 -22.71 22.51 5.57
CA TYR A 1045 -22.93 23.42 6.70
C TYR A 1045 -24.29 24.11 6.59
N LEU A 1046 -24.64 24.65 5.42
CA LEU A 1046 -25.92 25.32 5.19
C LEU A 1046 -27.11 24.38 5.39
N ALA A 1047 -26.99 23.13 4.95
CA ALA A 1047 -28.04 22.12 5.12
C ALA A 1047 -28.17 21.61 6.56
N SER A 1048 -27.13 21.72 7.39
CA SER A 1048 -27.08 21.18 8.75
C SER A 1048 -27.69 22.14 9.77
N ASP A 1049 -28.57 21.63 10.63
CA ASP A 1049 -29.10 22.33 11.79
C ASP A 1049 -28.17 22.17 13.00
N ILE A 1050 -27.53 21.00 13.13
CA ILE A 1050 -26.60 20.66 14.21
C ILE A 1050 -25.31 20.09 13.60
N VAL A 1051 -24.16 20.48 14.15
CA VAL A 1051 -22.89 19.78 13.87
C VAL A 1051 -22.38 19.08 15.12
N ILE A 1052 -22.11 17.79 14.97
CA ILE A 1052 -21.39 16.99 15.95
C ILE A 1052 -19.96 16.83 15.44
N THR A 1053 -18.99 17.25 16.23
CA THR A 1053 -17.57 17.18 15.88
C THR A 1053 -16.72 16.91 17.12
N ASP A 1054 -15.42 16.74 16.95
CA ASP A 1054 -14.43 16.68 18.02
C ASP A 1054 -13.40 17.81 17.81
N TYR A 1055 -12.12 17.49 17.65
CA TYR A 1055 -11.00 18.42 17.46
C TYR A 1055 -10.82 18.88 16.00
N SER A 1056 -11.91 19.20 15.32
CA SER A 1056 -11.92 19.52 13.88
C SER A 1056 -11.96 21.03 13.64
N SER A 1057 -11.29 21.51 12.59
CA SER A 1057 -11.36 22.93 12.23
C SER A 1057 -12.71 23.36 11.63
N VAL A 1058 -13.67 22.44 11.46
CA VAL A 1058 -15.02 22.74 10.96
C VAL A 1058 -15.79 23.68 11.89
N MET A 1059 -15.52 23.65 13.20
CA MET A 1059 -16.20 24.49 14.18
C MET A 1059 -16.04 25.99 13.90
N PHE A 1060 -14.88 26.40 13.37
CA PHE A 1060 -14.60 27.82 13.10
C PHE A 1060 -15.44 28.38 11.95
N ASP A 1061 -15.69 27.55 10.93
CA ASP A 1061 -16.52 27.96 9.79
C ASP A 1061 -18.02 27.82 10.13
N TYR A 1062 -18.40 26.74 10.82
CA TYR A 1062 -19.80 26.50 11.18
C TYR A 1062 -20.35 27.51 12.18
N ALA A 1063 -19.52 28.03 13.09
CA ALA A 1063 -19.89 29.09 14.04
C ALA A 1063 -20.43 30.36 13.35
N ILE A 1064 -20.12 30.59 12.08
CA ILE A 1064 -20.65 31.72 11.30
C ILE A 1064 -22.19 31.67 11.24
N LEU A 1065 -22.76 30.47 11.09
CA LEU A 1065 -24.20 30.24 10.95
C LEU A 1065 -24.99 30.47 12.24
N ASN A 1066 -24.31 30.64 13.38
CA ASN A 1066 -24.93 30.80 14.69
C ASN A 1066 -25.88 29.64 15.05
N ARG A 1067 -25.43 28.42 14.82
CA ARG A 1067 -26.19 27.17 15.05
C ARG A 1067 -25.53 26.31 16.13
N PRO A 1068 -26.30 25.44 16.81
CA PRO A 1068 -25.76 24.56 17.85
C PRO A 1068 -24.64 23.64 17.35
N MET A 1069 -23.61 23.47 18.19
CA MET A 1069 -22.50 22.55 17.98
C MET A 1069 -22.35 21.65 19.21
N LEU A 1070 -22.16 20.36 18.98
CA LEU A 1070 -21.91 19.37 20.03
C LEU A 1070 -20.52 18.79 19.84
N PHE A 1071 -19.72 18.73 20.92
CA PHE A 1071 -18.35 18.24 20.86
C PHE A 1071 -18.27 16.85 21.49
N PHE A 1072 -18.25 15.81 20.66
CA PHE A 1072 -18.13 14.43 21.14
C PHE A 1072 -16.65 14.07 21.35
N THR A 1073 -16.17 14.33 22.56
CA THR A 1073 -14.77 14.26 22.98
C THR A 1073 -14.54 13.11 23.93
N TYR A 1074 -14.92 11.90 23.51
CA TYR A 1074 -14.79 10.66 24.29
C TYR A 1074 -13.34 10.30 24.64
N ASP A 1075 -12.36 10.89 23.96
CA ASP A 1075 -10.93 10.62 24.08
C ASP A 1075 -10.08 11.90 24.30
N LEU A 1076 -10.65 12.93 24.91
CA LEU A 1076 -10.02 14.25 25.06
C LEU A 1076 -8.66 14.19 25.73
N GLU A 1077 -8.56 13.43 26.82
CA GLU A 1077 -7.34 13.31 27.61
C GLU A 1077 -6.19 12.73 26.77
N ASP A 1078 -6.45 11.62 26.07
CA ASP A 1078 -5.47 10.99 25.17
C ASP A 1078 -5.12 11.92 23.99
N TYR A 1079 -6.12 12.53 23.35
CA TYR A 1079 -5.88 13.35 22.16
C TYR A 1079 -5.00 14.58 22.43
N ARG A 1080 -5.23 15.26 23.55
CA ARG A 1080 -4.50 16.47 23.96
C ARG A 1080 -3.06 16.14 24.36
N ASP A 1081 -2.86 15.05 25.08
CA ASP A 1081 -1.61 14.80 25.82
C ASP A 1081 -0.66 13.84 25.07
N THR A 1082 -1.15 12.99 24.16
CA THR A 1082 -0.31 11.99 23.46
C THR A 1082 -0.23 12.19 21.93
N LEU A 1083 -1.32 12.62 21.28
CA LEU A 1083 -1.41 12.64 19.81
C LEU A 1083 -0.96 13.96 19.19
N ARG A 1084 -1.54 15.11 19.60
CA ARG A 1084 -1.23 16.44 19.05
C ARG A 1084 -1.57 17.58 20.01
N GLY A 1085 -0.65 18.53 20.17
CA GLY A 1085 -0.91 19.76 20.93
C GLY A 1085 -1.94 20.71 20.28
N PHE A 1086 -2.61 21.52 21.11
CA PHE A 1086 -3.54 22.58 20.71
C PHE A 1086 -2.91 23.97 20.79
N ASN A 1087 -3.36 24.89 19.92
CA ASN A 1087 -2.89 26.28 19.90
C ASN A 1087 -3.60 27.20 20.92
N PHE A 1088 -4.63 26.69 21.62
CA PHE A 1088 -5.37 27.37 22.67
C PHE A 1088 -6.05 26.35 23.57
N ASP A 1089 -6.59 26.83 24.70
CA ASP A 1089 -7.34 25.99 25.64
C ASP A 1089 -8.73 25.66 25.06
N PHE A 1090 -8.81 24.53 24.35
CA PHE A 1090 -10.05 24.07 23.74
C PHE A 1090 -11.13 23.76 24.79
N VAL A 1091 -10.75 23.28 25.98
CA VAL A 1091 -11.70 22.89 27.03
C VAL A 1091 -12.42 24.11 27.58
N ALA A 1092 -11.68 25.20 27.79
CA ALA A 1092 -12.25 26.46 28.29
C ALA A 1092 -13.01 27.27 27.21
N GLU A 1093 -12.72 27.06 25.93
CA GLU A 1093 -13.19 27.93 24.84
C GLU A 1093 -14.21 27.28 23.89
N ALA A 1094 -14.59 26.02 24.08
CA ALA A 1094 -15.51 25.32 23.18
C ALA A 1094 -16.87 26.05 23.05
N PRO A 1095 -17.41 26.25 21.82
CA PRO A 1095 -18.67 26.96 21.59
C PRO A 1095 -19.93 26.10 21.85
N GLY A 1096 -19.79 25.01 22.60
CA GLY A 1096 -20.85 24.02 22.86
C GLY A 1096 -20.39 23.00 23.90
N PRO A 1097 -21.27 22.08 24.31
CA PRO A 1097 -20.94 21.13 25.36
C PRO A 1097 -19.88 20.11 24.90
N LEU A 1098 -18.99 19.75 25.82
CA LEU A 1098 -18.04 18.65 25.67
C LEU A 1098 -18.69 17.38 26.24
N LEU A 1099 -19.01 16.45 25.36
CA LEU A 1099 -19.76 15.24 25.64
C LEU A 1099 -18.82 14.04 25.53
N LYS A 1100 -18.85 13.14 26.52
CA LYS A 1100 -17.96 11.97 26.60
C LYS A 1100 -18.64 10.67 26.23
N THR A 1101 -19.97 10.61 26.30
CA THR A 1101 -20.74 9.38 26.06
C THR A 1101 -21.75 9.54 24.93
N SER A 1102 -22.15 8.42 24.32
CA SER A 1102 -23.22 8.41 23.31
C SER A 1102 -24.54 8.94 23.88
N ASP A 1103 -24.88 8.57 25.11
CA ASP A 1103 -26.12 8.98 25.77
C ASP A 1103 -26.16 10.50 25.97
N GLU A 1104 -25.05 11.10 26.38
CA GLU A 1104 -24.92 12.57 26.48
C GLU A 1104 -25.14 13.26 25.14
N VAL A 1105 -24.63 12.70 24.04
CA VAL A 1105 -24.87 13.20 22.68
C VAL A 1105 -26.35 13.11 22.32
N ILE A 1106 -26.97 11.94 22.52
CA ILE A 1106 -28.39 11.71 22.19
C ILE A 1106 -29.29 12.65 23.01
N GLN A 1107 -29.08 12.75 24.33
CA GLN A 1107 -29.85 13.63 25.20
C GLN A 1107 -29.68 15.10 24.85
N SER A 1108 -28.48 15.51 24.42
CA SER A 1108 -28.22 16.88 23.95
C SER A 1108 -28.96 17.19 22.65
N ILE A 1109 -29.13 16.22 21.76
CA ILE A 1109 -29.88 16.38 20.51
C ILE A 1109 -31.39 16.46 20.80
N VAL A 1110 -31.91 15.59 21.65
CA VAL A 1110 -33.33 15.59 22.04
C VAL A 1110 -33.71 16.92 22.72
N ASN A 1111 -32.80 17.49 23.51
CA ASN A 1111 -33.00 18.76 24.22
C ASN A 1111 -32.27 19.95 23.57
N ILE A 1112 -32.10 19.94 22.25
CA ILE A 1112 -31.19 20.87 21.56
C ILE A 1112 -31.50 22.35 21.81
N ASP A 1113 -32.77 22.73 21.92
CA ASP A 1113 -33.16 24.12 22.15
C ASP A 1113 -32.66 24.63 23.52
N LYS A 1114 -32.74 23.77 24.55
CA LYS A 1114 -32.21 24.07 25.88
C LYS A 1114 -30.68 24.14 25.86
N VAL A 1115 -30.02 23.18 25.22
CA VAL A 1115 -28.55 23.17 25.07
C VAL A 1115 -28.06 24.40 24.32
N ALA A 1116 -28.76 24.81 23.26
CA ALA A 1116 -28.45 26.02 22.51
C ALA A 1116 -28.54 27.27 23.38
N GLN A 1117 -29.57 27.37 24.23
CA GLN A 1117 -29.73 28.48 25.17
C GLN A 1117 -28.62 28.51 26.24
N GLU A 1118 -28.27 27.35 26.81
CA GLU A 1118 -27.23 27.23 27.84
C GLU A 1118 -25.83 27.59 27.31
N HIS A 1119 -25.56 27.33 26.04
CA HIS A 1119 -24.26 27.56 25.41
C HIS A 1119 -24.20 28.79 24.47
N ASP A 1120 -25.27 29.59 24.36
CA ASP A 1120 -25.28 30.76 23.46
C ASP A 1120 -24.17 31.77 23.82
N GLU A 1121 -23.95 32.06 25.12
CA GLU A 1121 -22.89 32.98 25.53
C GLU A 1121 -21.50 32.47 25.12
N ALA A 1122 -21.24 31.17 25.24
CA ALA A 1122 -19.99 30.54 24.82
C ALA A 1122 -19.83 30.62 23.29
N LEU A 1123 -20.89 30.33 22.54
CA LEU A 1123 -20.92 30.48 21.09
C LEU A 1123 -20.68 31.92 20.65
N GLN A 1124 -21.33 32.92 21.25
CA GLN A 1124 -21.12 34.34 20.91
C GLN A 1124 -19.68 34.79 21.22
N LYS A 1125 -19.11 34.36 22.35
CA LYS A 1125 -17.70 34.62 22.69
C LYS A 1125 -16.76 34.00 21.65
N PHE A 1126 -17.02 32.76 21.27
CA PHE A 1126 -16.23 32.05 20.25
C PHE A 1126 -16.33 32.74 18.88
N ARG A 1127 -17.54 33.12 18.43
CA ARG A 1127 -17.77 33.86 17.18
C ARG A 1127 -17.02 35.18 17.18
N LYS A 1128 -17.11 35.96 18.26
CA LYS A 1128 -16.38 37.23 18.40
C LYS A 1128 -14.86 37.03 18.30
N LYS A 1129 -14.35 35.91 18.84
CA LYS A 1129 -12.91 35.61 18.85
C LYS A 1129 -12.38 35.03 17.53
N PHE A 1130 -13.15 34.16 16.87
CA PHE A 1130 -12.67 33.36 15.74
C PHE A 1130 -13.29 33.71 14.38
N CYS A 1131 -14.46 34.35 14.36
CA CYS A 1131 -15.18 34.77 13.15
C CYS A 1131 -15.14 36.30 12.94
N GLU A 1132 -14.27 37.01 13.66
CA GLU A 1132 -14.18 38.48 13.71
C GLU A 1132 -14.22 39.19 12.34
N TYR A 1133 -13.57 38.62 11.32
CA TYR A 1133 -13.46 39.24 10.00
C TYR A 1133 -14.45 38.69 8.97
N GLU A 1134 -15.32 37.74 9.34
CA GLU A 1134 -16.26 37.12 8.40
C GLU A 1134 -17.46 38.03 8.14
N LYS A 1135 -17.60 38.48 6.88
CA LYS A 1135 -18.67 39.41 6.44
C LYS A 1135 -19.41 38.98 5.17
N GLY A 1136 -19.07 37.82 4.61
CA GLY A 1136 -19.66 37.34 3.35
C GLY A 1136 -19.08 37.97 2.08
N THR A 1137 -18.02 38.78 2.20
CA THR A 1137 -17.41 39.54 1.10
C THR A 1137 -15.89 39.34 1.02
N ALA A 1138 -15.37 38.23 1.54
CA ALA A 1138 -13.92 37.99 1.63
C ALA A 1138 -13.26 38.00 0.24
N SER A 1139 -13.91 37.38 -0.75
CA SER A 1139 -13.44 37.35 -2.14
C SER A 1139 -13.28 38.75 -2.73
N GLU A 1140 -14.27 39.62 -2.53
CA GLU A 1140 -14.26 41.01 -2.99
C GLU A 1140 -13.16 41.83 -2.28
N GLN A 1141 -13.08 41.73 -0.95
CA GLN A 1141 -12.07 42.46 -0.17
C GLN A 1141 -10.64 42.05 -0.56
N ILE A 1142 -10.38 40.77 -0.81
CA ILE A 1142 -9.09 40.29 -1.32
C ILE A 1142 -8.78 40.94 -2.68
N PHE A 1143 -9.75 40.99 -3.59
CA PHE A 1143 -9.54 41.62 -4.90
C PHE A 1143 -9.22 43.12 -4.76
N GLN A 1144 -10.02 43.87 -4.00
CA GLN A 1144 -9.80 45.30 -3.76
C GLN A 1144 -8.43 45.57 -3.14
N ARG A 1145 -8.03 44.78 -2.14
CA ARG A 1145 -6.77 44.98 -1.43
C ARG A 1145 -5.54 44.58 -2.24
N VAL A 1146 -5.60 43.44 -2.94
CA VAL A 1146 -4.42 42.84 -3.58
C VAL A 1146 -4.26 43.28 -5.04
N MET A 1147 -5.35 43.55 -5.75
CA MET A 1147 -5.33 43.71 -7.21
C MET A 1147 -5.70 45.11 -7.70
N GLN A 1148 -6.52 45.88 -6.96
CA GLN A 1148 -6.87 47.26 -7.33
C GLN A 1148 -5.89 48.31 -6.78
N ASN A 1149 -5.32 48.08 -5.58
CA ASN A 1149 -4.43 49.02 -4.89
C ASN A 1149 -2.93 48.90 -5.25
N GLN A 1150 -2.58 48.38 -6.43
CA GLN A 1150 -1.18 48.11 -6.86
C GLN A 1150 -0.74 48.75 -8.17
#